data_AF-A0A957PG44-F1
#
_entry.id   AF-A0A957PG44-F1
#
_cell.length_a   1.000
_cell.length_b   1.000
_cell.length_c   1.000
_cell.angle_alpha   90.00
_cell.angle_beta   90.00
_cell.angle_gamma   90.00
#
_symmetry.space_group_name_H-M   'P 1'
#
loop_
_entity.id
_entity.type
_entity.pdbx_description
1 polymer ?
#
loop_
_entity_poly.entity_id
_entity_poly.type
_entity_poly.pdbx_seq_one_letter_code
_entity_poly.pdbx_strand_id
1 'polypeptide(L)'
;AQLAGSGRIVQMEIPTAAGSQTRWVDAELAGEYAAAFALDPEGAPRTEQGIPRGAWNEQSSPLTGEAGKRLTSDEARRQILNRYLSQVGPVTVQAIRVRYDFPAEWLAAELQRQVEARQLVHGRFTPTPEKDATEKGVEIATPPTAEYVDRRTLEQMHRRTLTILRKEVQPAPLTAYADFLARWQHLHPAARLEGEASLRQVLQQLRAAPVVGRVWERDVLPLRLQNYQAGDLADLCQSGELVWVGAGGVDPRRMRVRYFFRGEGSAYLEPPPMDVSALSQHAQNVYAFLKGEGALFLADICTALELDRADAEAALTELVMAGLVTNDSLDALRRIVGGEVATPTAQHARQRPLSTLETQLAERLATRRGTQPARLGEHPPLRPGGIQRPSRHDLRAARQRVRQRLGQEQEATVRAASEGRWAPVHRFGVLGKQLPPGEQAAIQARQLLARHGVVTRESLAGEFGAWVWYPVYQELQRLEMRGEVRRGIFVQGMPGLQFALPEVVEQLRDAASTYADSAYVDDALVLLSACDPANLYGPALEDGPRMANGEPLTFARIPSTWLVQQRGFPVLLIEDTGSSLQTIQGADEGAASAALTVWLAHLARFASRVSVERWNGESVLNGPGQAVLEAVGFYRDYDGMSWAR
;
A
#
# COMPACT_ATOMS: atom_id res chain seq x y z
N ALA A 1 2.74 59.04 16.69
CA ALA A 1 2.47 60.43 16.28
C ALA A 1 1.44 60.50 15.14
N GLN A 2 1.71 59.99 13.92
CA GLN A 2 0.75 60.03 12.81
C GLN A 2 -0.59 59.31 13.09
N LEU A 3 -0.55 58.10 13.67
CA LEU A 3 -1.77 57.34 14.01
C LEU A 3 -2.59 57.99 15.12
N ALA A 4 -1.92 58.63 16.09
CA ALA A 4 -2.58 59.39 17.15
C ALA A 4 -3.17 60.70 16.61
N GLY A 5 -2.44 61.39 15.73
CA GLY A 5 -2.90 62.61 15.07
C GLY A 5 -4.06 62.40 14.09
N SER A 6 -4.22 61.18 13.55
CA SER A 6 -5.37 60.79 12.73
C SER A 6 -6.51 60.14 13.51
N GLY A 7 -6.42 60.10 14.85
CA GLY A 7 -7.47 59.59 15.73
C GLY A 7 -7.68 58.07 15.66
N ARG A 8 -6.73 57.30 15.11
CA ARG A 8 -6.85 55.84 14.97
C ARG A 8 -6.40 55.08 16.20
N ILE A 9 -5.64 55.72 17.09
CA ILE A 9 -5.23 55.15 18.37
C ILE A 9 -5.46 56.16 19.49
N VAL A 10 -5.83 55.65 20.66
CA VAL A 10 -6.04 56.43 21.88
C VAL A 10 -5.15 55.91 23.00
N GLN A 11 -4.74 56.81 23.88
CA GLN A 11 -3.95 56.48 25.06
C GLN A 11 -4.89 56.21 26.23
N MET A 12 -4.73 55.08 26.92
CA MET A 12 -5.58 54.65 28.03
C MET A 12 -4.75 54.09 29.18
N GLU A 13 -5.18 54.29 30.42
CA GLU A 13 -4.58 53.67 31.61
C GLU A 13 -5.19 52.28 31.83
N ILE A 14 -4.50 51.23 31.42
CA ILE A 14 -4.99 49.86 31.53
C ILE A 14 -4.51 49.24 32.85
N PRO A 15 -5.41 48.75 33.73
CA PRO A 15 -5.03 48.08 34.96
C PRO A 15 -4.20 46.81 34.72
N THR A 16 -3.13 46.65 35.49
CA THR A 16 -2.28 45.44 35.52
C THR A 16 -2.02 45.02 36.96
N ALA A 17 -1.55 43.78 37.17
CA ALA A 17 -1.18 43.30 38.49
C ALA A 17 -0.08 44.13 39.20
N ALA A 18 0.66 44.98 38.47
CA ALA A 18 1.70 45.87 39.01
C ALA A 18 1.26 47.34 39.10
N GLY A 19 -0.02 47.65 38.85
CA GLY A 19 -0.56 49.01 38.76
C GLY A 19 -1.03 49.38 37.35
N SER A 20 -1.69 50.54 37.20
CA SER A 20 -2.12 51.03 35.89
C SER A 20 -0.91 51.32 34.99
N GLN A 21 -1.01 50.90 33.74
CA GLN A 21 -0.02 51.20 32.71
C GLN A 21 -0.66 51.94 31.55
N THR A 22 -0.04 53.03 31.15
CA THR A 22 -0.45 53.79 29.98
C THR A 22 -0.16 53.02 28.69
N ARG A 23 -1.20 52.75 27.88
CA ARG A 23 -1.08 51.99 26.62
C ARG A 23 -1.83 52.66 25.49
N TRP A 24 -1.31 52.46 24.28
CA TRP A 24 -1.99 52.81 23.04
C TRP A 24 -2.92 51.68 22.61
N VAL A 25 -4.19 52.00 22.43
CA VAL A 25 -5.25 51.09 21.99
C VAL A 25 -5.84 51.64 20.69
N ASP A 26 -6.26 50.76 19.79
CA ASP A 26 -7.03 51.18 18.62
C ASP A 26 -8.30 51.92 19.06
N ALA A 27 -8.60 53.06 18.43
CA ALA A 27 -9.75 53.89 18.82
C ALA A 27 -11.08 53.11 18.73
N GLU A 28 -11.19 52.16 17.79
CA GLU A 28 -12.39 51.31 17.64
C GLU A 28 -12.58 50.33 18.81
N LEU A 29 -11.49 49.98 19.50
CA LEU A 29 -11.49 49.04 20.61
C LEU A 29 -11.59 49.74 21.98
N ALA A 30 -11.50 51.07 22.02
CA ALA A 30 -11.49 51.86 23.25
C ALA A 30 -12.74 51.58 24.13
N GLY A 31 -13.91 51.41 23.49
CA GLY A 31 -15.15 51.06 24.18
C GLY A 31 -15.11 49.70 24.87
N GLU A 32 -14.47 48.70 24.26
CA GLU A 32 -14.29 47.38 24.87
C GLU A 32 -13.37 47.45 26.10
N TYR A 33 -12.24 48.16 25.99
CA TYR A 33 -11.31 48.33 27.11
C TYR A 33 -11.93 49.12 28.26
N ALA A 34 -12.70 50.17 27.96
CA ALA A 34 -13.44 50.92 28.96
C ALA A 34 -14.48 50.04 29.68
N ALA A 35 -15.22 49.20 28.94
CA ALA A 35 -16.21 48.28 29.51
C ALA A 35 -15.59 47.15 30.34
N ALA A 36 -14.44 46.61 29.91
CA ALA A 36 -13.76 45.49 30.56
C ALA A 36 -13.15 45.85 31.93
N PHE A 37 -12.62 47.07 32.05
CA PHE A 37 -11.89 47.57 33.23
C PHE A 37 -12.60 48.70 33.97
N ALA A 38 -13.84 49.03 33.59
CA ALA A 38 -14.63 50.12 34.17
C ALA A 38 -13.87 51.47 34.18
N LEU A 39 -13.25 51.81 33.04
CA LEU A 39 -12.51 53.05 32.86
C LEU A 39 -13.44 54.20 32.43
N ASP A 40 -13.10 55.42 32.83
CA ASP A 40 -13.71 56.64 32.32
C ASP A 40 -13.23 56.98 30.89
N PRO A 41 -13.89 57.91 30.17
CA PRO A 41 -13.57 58.25 28.78
C PRO A 41 -12.13 58.73 28.54
N GLU A 42 -11.46 59.24 29.59
CA GLU A 42 -10.05 59.65 29.57
C GLU A 42 -9.09 58.51 29.99
N GLY A 43 -9.61 57.30 30.27
CA GLY A 43 -8.84 56.10 30.55
C GLY A 43 -8.60 55.77 32.02
N ALA A 44 -9.04 56.59 32.99
CA ALA A 44 -8.81 56.36 34.43
C ALA A 44 -9.82 55.36 35.05
N PRO A 45 -9.41 54.49 36.01
CA PRO A 45 -10.31 53.55 36.68
C PRO A 45 -11.34 54.25 37.58
N ARG A 46 -12.60 53.81 37.53
CA ARG A 46 -13.68 54.33 38.40
C ARG A 46 -13.56 53.82 39.83
N THR A 47 -13.54 54.72 40.82
CA THR A 47 -13.67 54.39 42.24
C THR A 47 -15.14 54.26 42.68
N GLU A 48 -15.43 53.42 43.68
CA GLU A 48 -16.78 53.06 44.17
C GLU A 48 -17.67 54.22 44.68
N GLN A 49 -17.19 55.46 44.68
CA GLN A 49 -17.98 56.65 44.99
C GLN A 49 -18.14 57.50 43.74
N GLY A 50 -19.20 57.21 42.99
CA GLY A 50 -19.51 57.87 41.72
C GLY A 50 -19.81 59.36 41.90
N ILE A 51 -19.04 60.21 41.20
CA ILE A 51 -19.43 61.57 40.85
C ILE A 51 -18.97 61.84 39.42
N PRO A 52 -19.87 62.14 38.46
CA PRO A 52 -19.50 62.45 37.09
C PRO A 52 -19.13 63.93 36.92
N ARG A 53 -18.08 64.24 36.15
CA ARG A 53 -17.92 65.56 35.51
C ARG A 53 -18.31 65.42 34.03
N GLY A 54 -19.35 66.16 33.65
CA GLY A 54 -19.98 66.07 32.33
C GLY A 54 -19.15 66.71 31.21
N ALA A 55 -19.21 66.09 30.03
CA ALA A 55 -19.87 66.63 28.84
C ALA A 55 -19.55 65.69 27.66
N TRP A 56 -20.50 64.81 27.30
CA TRP A 56 -20.46 64.12 26.00
C TRP A 56 -21.79 64.36 25.31
N ASN A 57 -21.72 64.95 24.11
CA ASN A 57 -22.86 65.09 23.21
C ASN A 57 -23.38 63.70 22.84
N GLU A 58 -24.69 63.51 22.91
CA GLU A 58 -25.44 62.26 22.70
C GLU A 58 -25.32 61.61 21.30
N GLN A 59 -24.43 62.09 20.42
CA GLN A 59 -24.26 61.57 19.06
C GLN A 59 -22.90 60.91 18.78
N SER A 60 -22.07 60.70 19.79
CA SER A 60 -20.75 60.05 19.63
C SER A 60 -20.32 59.31 20.89
N SER A 61 -21.12 58.37 21.38
CA SER A 61 -20.70 57.50 22.48
C SER A 61 -19.79 56.38 21.92
N PRO A 62 -18.52 56.24 22.35
CA PRO A 62 -17.62 55.17 21.89
C PRO A 62 -18.01 53.77 22.40
N LEU A 63 -19.15 53.65 23.10
CA LEU A 63 -19.63 52.43 23.76
C LEU A 63 -20.56 51.58 22.87
N THR A 64 -20.71 51.94 21.60
CA THR A 64 -21.57 51.20 20.65
C THR A 64 -20.73 50.46 19.63
N GLY A 65 -20.61 49.14 19.79
CA GLY A 65 -20.37 48.27 18.63
C GLY A 65 -21.55 48.33 17.66
N GLU A 66 -21.36 47.81 16.45
CA GLU A 66 -22.25 47.93 15.26
C GLU A 66 -23.74 47.55 15.44
N ALA A 67 -24.19 47.12 16.62
CA ALA A 67 -25.58 46.73 16.89
C ALA A 67 -26.24 47.38 18.12
N GLY A 68 -25.69 48.47 18.69
CA GLY A 68 -26.36 49.22 19.76
C GLY A 68 -26.58 48.46 21.09
N LYS A 69 -25.94 47.30 21.26
CA LYS A 69 -25.99 46.49 22.49
C LYS A 69 -24.80 46.88 23.37
N ARG A 70 -25.03 47.39 24.58
CA ARG A 70 -23.95 47.61 25.57
C ARG A 70 -23.28 46.27 25.87
N LEU A 71 -21.98 46.17 25.56
CA LEU A 71 -21.16 45.02 25.95
C LEU A 71 -21.12 44.91 27.47
N THR A 72 -21.37 43.73 28.01
CA THR A 72 -21.14 43.46 29.43
C THR A 72 -19.63 43.45 29.69
N SER A 73 -19.21 43.77 30.92
CA SER A 73 -17.78 43.77 31.27
C SER A 73 -17.12 42.42 30.99
N ASP A 74 -17.81 41.31 31.25
CA ASP A 74 -17.27 39.97 30.99
C ASP A 74 -17.15 39.64 29.50
N GLU A 75 -18.07 40.10 28.66
CA GLU A 75 -17.95 39.92 27.21
C GLU A 75 -16.79 40.75 26.65
N ALA A 76 -16.62 41.99 27.14
CA ALA A 76 -15.49 42.82 26.75
C ALA A 76 -14.14 42.22 27.20
N ARG A 77 -14.05 41.71 28.45
CA ARG A 77 -12.87 40.98 28.93
C ARG A 77 -12.57 39.76 28.08
N ARG A 78 -13.59 38.99 27.69
CA ARG A 78 -13.45 37.81 26.81
C ARG A 78 -12.89 38.20 25.44
N GLN A 79 -13.38 39.27 24.83
CA GLN A 79 -12.89 39.73 23.53
C GLN A 79 -11.42 40.18 23.60
N ILE A 80 -11.04 40.91 24.66
CA ILE A 80 -9.64 41.32 24.90
C ILE A 80 -8.75 40.09 25.12
N LEU A 81 -9.19 39.13 25.94
CA LEU A 81 -8.46 37.89 26.21
C LEU A 81 -8.25 37.08 24.93
N ASN A 82 -9.31 36.85 24.14
CA ASN A 82 -9.23 36.10 22.88
C ASN A 82 -8.27 36.77 21.88
N ARG A 83 -8.35 38.10 21.76
CA ARG A 83 -7.44 38.88 20.92
C ARG A 83 -5.99 38.72 21.38
N TYR A 84 -5.74 38.81 22.68
CA TYR A 84 -4.41 38.61 23.25
C TYR A 84 -3.88 37.20 22.98
N LEU A 85 -4.63 36.16 23.32
CA LEU A 85 -4.24 34.75 23.16
C LEU A 85 -4.01 34.37 21.68
N SER A 86 -4.73 35.00 20.75
CA SER A 86 -4.52 34.79 19.31
C SER A 86 -3.18 35.30 18.77
N GLN A 87 -2.47 36.17 19.53
CA GLN A 87 -1.24 36.84 19.10
C GLN A 87 0.00 36.38 19.87
N VAL A 88 -0.17 35.72 21.02
CA VAL A 88 0.93 35.26 21.87
C VAL A 88 1.09 33.74 21.83
N GLY A 89 2.30 33.30 22.12
CA GLY A 89 2.62 31.87 22.25
C GLY A 89 2.10 31.26 23.56
N PRO A 90 2.72 30.15 24.01
CA PRO A 90 2.46 29.60 25.32
C PRO A 90 2.58 30.68 26.40
N VAL A 91 1.50 30.90 27.16
CA VAL A 91 1.45 31.90 28.23
C VAL A 91 0.86 31.32 29.50
N THR A 92 1.38 31.74 30.65
CA THR A 92 0.86 31.36 31.96
C THR A 92 -0.24 32.32 32.40
N VAL A 93 -1.08 31.88 33.34
CA VAL A 93 -2.09 32.76 33.99
C VAL A 93 -1.43 34.01 34.57
N GLN A 94 -0.25 33.86 35.18
CA GLN A 94 0.49 34.99 35.74
C GLN A 94 0.93 35.99 34.66
N ALA A 95 1.38 35.52 33.50
CA ALA A 95 1.76 36.38 32.38
C ALA A 95 0.55 37.18 31.85
N ILE A 96 -0.63 36.56 31.79
CA ILE A 96 -1.87 37.25 31.41
C ILE A 96 -2.18 38.35 32.43
N ARG A 97 -2.09 38.05 33.74
CA ARG A 97 -2.38 39.02 34.82
C ARG A 97 -1.38 40.18 34.91
N VAL A 98 -0.12 39.93 34.56
CA VAL A 98 0.88 41.00 34.39
C VAL A 98 0.47 41.95 33.27
N ARG A 99 -0.23 41.47 32.25
CA ARG A 99 -0.68 42.31 31.14
C ARG A 99 -2.04 42.97 31.37
N TYR A 100 -2.98 42.27 32.00
CA TYR A 100 -4.36 42.69 32.22
C TYR A 100 -4.82 42.25 33.60
N ASP A 101 -5.28 43.19 34.44
CA ASP A 101 -5.80 42.85 35.78
C ASP A 101 -7.23 42.29 35.72
N PHE A 102 -7.39 41.12 35.08
CA PHE A 102 -8.65 40.41 35.09
C PHE A 102 -8.90 39.77 36.46
N PRO A 103 -10.17 39.71 36.93
CA PRO A 103 -10.52 38.98 38.15
C PRO A 103 -10.06 37.52 38.06
N ALA A 104 -9.37 37.03 39.09
CA ALA A 104 -8.70 35.73 39.05
C ALA A 104 -9.68 34.56 38.81
N GLU A 105 -10.83 34.57 39.51
CA GLU A 105 -11.86 33.54 39.36
C GLU A 105 -12.48 33.54 37.96
N TRP A 106 -12.77 34.72 37.42
CA TRP A 106 -13.30 34.87 36.06
C TRP A 106 -12.31 34.34 35.01
N LEU A 107 -11.02 34.71 35.13
CA LEU A 107 -9.99 34.29 34.19
C LEU A 107 -9.81 32.77 34.21
N ALA A 108 -9.78 32.16 35.40
CA ALA A 108 -9.66 30.71 35.54
C ALA A 108 -10.87 29.98 34.91
N ALA A 109 -12.09 30.44 35.19
CA ALA A 109 -13.31 29.87 34.62
C ALA A 109 -13.37 30.01 33.09
N GLU A 110 -12.98 31.17 32.55
CA GLU A 110 -12.99 31.42 31.10
C GLU A 110 -11.92 30.60 30.37
N LEU A 111 -10.71 30.46 30.92
CA LEU A 111 -9.68 29.59 30.35
C LEU A 111 -10.11 28.12 30.35
N GLN A 112 -10.69 27.64 31.45
CA GLN A 112 -11.24 26.28 31.55
C GLN A 112 -12.35 26.06 30.52
N ARG A 113 -13.29 26.99 30.40
CA ARG A 113 -14.37 26.96 29.39
C ARG A 113 -13.82 26.87 27.97
N GLN A 114 -12.75 27.61 27.65
CA GLN A 114 -12.14 27.57 26.32
C GLN A 114 -11.34 26.30 26.05
N VAL A 115 -10.74 25.69 27.09
CA VAL A 115 -10.12 24.35 27.01
C VAL A 115 -11.19 23.29 26.72
N GLU A 116 -12.30 23.30 27.45
CA GLU A 116 -13.43 22.38 27.25
C GLU A 116 -14.05 22.54 25.85
N ALA A 117 -14.14 23.79 25.37
CA ALA A 117 -14.58 24.11 24.01
C ALA A 117 -13.52 23.83 22.92
N ARG A 118 -12.33 23.32 23.28
CA ARG A 118 -11.19 23.03 22.37
C ARG A 118 -10.69 24.25 21.57
N GLN A 119 -10.84 25.44 22.14
CA GLN A 119 -10.30 26.69 21.60
C GLN A 119 -8.88 26.95 22.11
N LEU A 120 -8.61 26.60 23.36
CA LEU A 120 -7.28 26.64 23.97
C LEU A 120 -6.76 25.22 24.21
N VAL A 121 -5.45 25.08 24.16
CA VAL A 121 -4.73 23.89 24.62
C VAL A 121 -3.94 24.29 25.85
N HIS A 122 -4.00 23.48 26.91
CA HIS A 122 -3.21 23.68 28.11
C HIS A 122 -2.15 22.58 28.24
N GLY A 123 -0.98 22.92 28.80
CA GLY A 123 0.12 21.98 28.93
C GLY A 123 1.44 22.69 29.22
N ARG A 124 2.53 22.06 28.80
CA ARG A 124 3.88 22.64 28.85
C ARG A 124 4.44 22.62 27.44
N PHE A 125 4.66 23.79 26.87
CA PHE A 125 5.08 23.97 25.48
C PHE A 125 6.46 24.62 25.40
N THR A 126 6.81 25.48 26.36
CA THR A 126 8.14 26.06 26.44
C THR A 126 9.11 25.03 27.06
N PRO A 127 10.18 24.62 26.37
CA PRO A 127 11.19 23.75 26.96
C PRO A 127 11.87 24.49 28.11
N THR A 128 11.78 23.97 29.32
CA THR A 128 12.69 24.39 30.39
C THR A 128 14.07 23.81 30.11
N PRO A 129 15.15 24.57 30.35
CA PRO A 129 16.49 24.03 30.32
C PRO A 129 16.64 22.97 31.42
N GLU A 130 16.38 21.71 31.11
CA GLU A 130 16.81 20.56 31.89
C GLU A 130 18.19 20.16 31.37
N LYS A 131 19.24 20.78 31.92
CA LYS A 131 20.60 20.25 32.18
C LYS A 131 21.58 21.41 32.37
N ASP A 132 21.86 21.66 33.64
CA ASP A 132 23.07 22.28 34.24
C ASP A 132 22.88 22.43 35.77
N ALA A 133 21.66 22.18 36.29
CA ALA A 133 21.37 22.24 37.72
C ALA A 133 21.56 20.91 38.48
N THR A 134 22.21 19.88 37.90
CA THR A 134 22.61 18.66 38.65
C THR A 134 23.94 18.78 39.38
N GLU A 135 24.58 19.95 39.41
CA GLU A 135 25.80 20.15 40.23
C GLU A 135 25.65 21.06 41.44
N LYS A 136 24.50 21.70 41.69
CA LYS A 136 24.27 22.41 42.96
C LYS A 136 22.84 22.19 43.42
N GLY A 137 22.67 21.34 44.44
CA GLY A 137 21.41 21.00 45.08
C GLY A 137 20.67 22.23 45.61
N VAL A 138 19.91 22.87 44.73
CA VAL A 138 18.90 23.87 45.07
C VAL A 138 17.57 23.25 44.68
N GLU A 139 16.80 22.82 45.69
CA GLU A 139 15.39 22.47 45.52
C GLU A 139 14.64 23.72 45.00
N ILE A 140 14.31 23.75 43.71
CA ILE A 140 13.37 24.73 43.17
C ILE A 140 11.96 24.25 43.52
N ALA A 141 11.49 24.65 44.71
CA ALA A 141 10.14 24.43 45.20
C ALA A 141 9.15 25.40 44.55
N THR A 142 8.83 25.21 43.26
CA THR A 142 7.59 25.75 42.66
C THR A 142 7.12 24.76 41.58
N PRO A 143 5.88 24.23 41.65
CA PRO A 143 5.39 23.38 40.57
C PRO A 143 5.37 24.19 39.26
N PRO A 144 5.76 23.60 38.11
CA PRO A 144 5.73 24.28 36.83
C PRO A 144 4.30 24.74 36.53
N THR A 145 4.14 26.02 36.23
CA THR A 145 2.83 26.62 35.95
C THR A 145 2.34 26.17 34.57
N ALA A 146 1.08 25.72 34.50
CA ALA A 146 0.46 25.33 33.24
C ALA A 146 0.43 26.51 32.26
N GLU A 147 0.84 26.26 31.03
CA GLU A 147 0.79 27.21 29.92
C GLU A 147 -0.47 26.97 29.10
N TYR A 148 -1.04 28.06 28.58
CA TYR A 148 -2.18 28.08 27.69
C TYR A 148 -1.74 28.65 26.34
N VAL A 149 -2.24 28.06 25.26
CA VAL A 149 -1.98 28.53 23.90
C VAL A 149 -3.25 28.40 23.07
N ASP A 150 -3.52 29.40 22.23
CA ASP A 150 -4.59 29.30 21.24
C ASP A 150 -4.31 28.15 20.26
N ARG A 151 -5.33 27.33 19.98
CA ARG A 151 -5.17 26.16 19.10
C ARG A 151 -4.62 26.54 17.73
N ARG A 152 -5.09 27.65 17.14
CA ARG A 152 -4.62 28.10 15.82
C ARG A 152 -3.19 28.60 15.91
N THR A 153 -2.82 29.32 16.97
CA THR A 153 -1.43 29.77 17.19
C THR A 153 -0.49 28.57 17.35
N LEU A 154 -0.87 27.56 18.14
CA LEU A 154 -0.08 26.34 18.30
C LEU A 154 0.10 25.60 16.97
N GLU A 155 -0.97 25.46 16.18
CA GLU A 155 -0.91 24.87 14.84
C GLU A 155 0.00 25.67 13.90
N GLN A 156 0.00 27.00 13.98
CA GLN A 156 0.89 27.86 13.20
C GLN A 156 2.36 27.72 13.64
N MET A 157 2.63 27.70 14.95
CA MET A 157 3.96 27.49 15.52
C MET A 157 4.53 26.14 15.10
N HIS A 158 3.73 25.08 15.23
CA HIS A 158 4.12 23.74 14.80
C HIS A 158 4.42 23.69 13.30
N ARG A 159 3.54 24.27 12.46
CA ARG A 159 3.74 24.33 11.00
C ARG A 159 5.01 25.10 10.60
N ARG A 160 5.31 26.22 11.27
CA ARG A 160 6.55 26.99 11.04
C ARG A 160 7.79 26.22 11.46
N THR A 161 7.75 25.56 12.62
CA THR A 161 8.84 24.70 13.11
C THR A 161 9.13 23.57 12.13
N LEU A 162 8.09 22.87 11.67
CA LEU A 162 8.23 21.86 10.62
C LEU A 162 8.81 22.43 9.33
N THR A 163 8.44 23.65 8.95
CA THR A 163 8.97 24.30 7.72
C THR A 163 10.46 24.62 7.83
N ILE A 164 10.95 24.98 9.03
CA ILE A 164 12.38 25.18 9.28
C ILE A 164 13.12 23.84 9.15
N LEU A 165 12.64 22.79 9.82
CA LEU A 165 13.21 21.44 9.76
C LEU A 165 13.21 20.84 8.34
N ARG A 166 12.29 21.26 7.46
CA ARG A 166 12.24 20.83 6.05
C ARG A 166 13.39 21.37 5.20
N LYS A 167 13.94 22.55 5.53
CA LYS A 167 14.94 23.22 4.69
C LYS A 167 16.35 22.61 4.82
N GLU A 168 16.55 21.73 5.78
CA GLU A 168 17.85 21.11 6.06
C GLU A 168 18.09 19.78 5.33
N VAL A 169 17.10 19.27 4.57
CA VAL A 169 17.19 17.95 3.93
C VAL A 169 17.58 18.07 2.45
N GLN A 170 18.77 17.59 2.09
CA GLN A 170 19.12 17.35 0.69
C GLN A 170 18.39 16.09 0.18
N PRO A 171 17.65 16.15 -0.94
CA PRO A 171 16.95 14.98 -1.46
C PRO A 171 17.93 13.91 -1.99
N ALA A 172 17.69 12.64 -1.66
CA ALA A 172 18.45 11.49 -2.13
C ALA A 172 18.18 11.19 -3.61
N PRO A 173 19.16 10.67 -4.39
CA PRO A 173 18.93 10.26 -5.77
C PRO A 173 17.99 9.04 -5.83
N LEU A 174 17.33 8.84 -6.99
CA LEU A 174 16.38 7.74 -7.17
C LEU A 174 17.02 6.36 -6.99
N THR A 175 18.29 6.20 -7.36
CA THR A 175 19.06 4.96 -7.16
C THR A 175 19.29 4.64 -5.69
N ALA A 176 19.60 5.65 -4.86
CA ALA A 176 19.69 5.46 -3.41
C ALA A 176 18.34 5.06 -2.81
N TYR A 177 17.24 5.61 -3.32
CA TYR A 177 15.90 5.18 -2.92
C TYR A 177 15.57 3.75 -3.39
N ALA A 178 16.00 3.35 -4.60
CA ALA A 178 15.84 1.98 -5.09
C ALA A 178 16.59 0.96 -4.22
N ASP A 179 17.82 1.28 -3.80
CA ASP A 179 18.59 0.44 -2.86
C ASP A 179 17.94 0.38 -1.48
N PHE A 180 17.55 1.55 -0.94
CA PHE A 180 16.77 1.62 0.29
C PHE A 180 15.53 0.73 0.21
N LEU A 181 14.75 0.82 -0.86
CA LEU A 181 13.51 0.06 -1.00
C LEU A 181 13.78 -1.45 -1.12
N ALA A 182 14.87 -1.84 -1.80
CA ALA A 182 15.31 -3.23 -1.86
C ALA A 182 15.67 -3.78 -0.47
N ARG A 183 16.32 -3.00 0.39
CA ARG A 183 16.61 -3.38 1.78
C ARG A 183 15.34 -3.37 2.64
N TRP A 184 14.56 -2.31 2.53
CA TRP A 184 13.32 -2.07 3.27
C TRP A 184 12.29 -3.17 3.02
N GLN A 185 12.18 -3.66 1.79
CA GLN A 185 11.31 -4.78 1.42
C GLN A 185 12.04 -6.13 1.35
N HIS A 186 13.21 -6.26 1.99
CA HIS A 186 13.91 -7.52 2.20
C HIS A 186 14.42 -8.24 0.93
N LEU A 187 14.50 -7.56 -0.22
CA LEU A 187 15.05 -8.11 -1.47
C LEU A 187 16.59 -8.14 -1.46
N HIS A 188 17.20 -7.17 -0.78
CA HIS A 188 18.66 -7.10 -0.66
C HIS A 188 19.19 -8.35 0.07
N PRO A 189 20.24 -9.04 -0.41
CA PRO A 189 20.73 -10.27 0.21
C PRO A 189 20.99 -10.14 1.71
N ALA A 190 21.58 -9.03 2.15
CA ALA A 190 21.85 -8.75 3.57
C ALA A 190 20.59 -8.43 4.42
N ALA A 191 19.43 -8.21 3.81
CA ALA A 191 18.18 -7.84 4.48
C ALA A 191 17.09 -8.92 4.38
N ARG A 192 17.40 -10.07 3.76
CA ARG A 192 16.45 -11.20 3.63
C ARG A 192 16.09 -11.76 4.98
N LEU A 193 14.80 -11.96 5.20
CA LEU A 193 14.28 -12.48 6.45
C LEU A 193 14.45 -13.99 6.55
N GLU A 194 14.61 -14.49 7.77
CA GLU A 194 14.69 -15.91 8.09
C GLU A 194 13.91 -16.18 9.39
N GLY A 195 13.31 -17.37 9.48
CA GLY A 195 12.56 -17.83 10.64
C GLY A 195 11.05 -17.97 10.41
N GLU A 196 10.38 -18.51 11.41
CA GLU A 196 8.96 -18.92 11.34
C GLU A 196 8.00 -17.73 11.09
N ALA A 197 8.32 -16.55 11.62
CA ALA A 197 7.47 -15.36 11.48
C ALA A 197 7.71 -14.56 10.19
N SER A 198 8.75 -14.88 9.41
CA SER A 198 9.22 -14.04 8.30
C SER A 198 8.22 -13.95 7.15
N LEU A 199 7.56 -15.07 6.80
CA LEU A 199 6.53 -15.06 5.76
C LEU A 199 5.38 -14.11 6.10
N ARG A 200 4.92 -14.16 7.35
CA ARG A 200 3.88 -13.26 7.85
C ARG A 200 4.32 -11.80 7.78
N GLN A 201 5.56 -11.50 8.17
CA GLN A 201 6.11 -10.13 8.11
C GLN A 201 6.09 -9.59 6.67
N VAL A 202 6.55 -10.38 5.69
CA VAL A 202 6.50 -10.00 4.27
C VAL A 202 5.06 -9.78 3.81
N LEU A 203 4.14 -10.69 4.16
CA LEU A 203 2.72 -10.56 3.81
C LEU A 203 2.03 -9.37 4.48
N GLN A 204 2.45 -8.96 5.68
CA GLN A 204 1.98 -7.75 6.34
C GLN A 204 2.48 -6.49 5.61
N GLN A 205 3.75 -6.46 5.21
CA GLN A 205 4.32 -5.34 4.47
C GLN A 205 3.72 -5.20 3.06
N LEU A 206 3.50 -6.33 2.38
CA LEU A 206 2.91 -6.40 1.03
C LEU A 206 1.40 -6.64 1.04
N ARG A 207 0.74 -6.46 2.18
CA ARG A 207 -0.69 -6.68 2.34
C ARG A 207 -1.48 -5.94 1.28
N ALA A 208 -2.47 -6.59 0.69
CA ALA A 208 -3.33 -6.04 -0.37
C ALA A 208 -2.62 -5.63 -1.67
N ALA A 209 -1.29 -5.83 -1.80
CA ALA A 209 -0.56 -5.46 -3.01
C ALA A 209 -1.01 -6.35 -4.20
N PRO A 210 -1.40 -5.77 -5.34
CA PRO A 210 -1.89 -6.54 -6.48
C PRO A 210 -0.72 -7.05 -7.33
N VAL A 211 -0.18 -8.22 -6.97
CA VAL A 211 0.93 -8.86 -7.69
C VAL A 211 0.40 -10.00 -8.55
N VAL A 212 1.00 -10.24 -9.72
CA VAL A 212 0.59 -11.37 -10.58
C VAL A 212 0.70 -12.69 -9.81
N GLY A 213 -0.35 -13.51 -9.82
CA GLY A 213 -0.51 -14.67 -8.94
C GLY A 213 0.69 -15.62 -8.92
N ARG A 214 1.19 -16.02 -10.09
CA ARG A 214 2.36 -16.92 -10.20
C ARG A 214 3.66 -16.30 -9.68
N VAL A 215 3.76 -14.96 -9.67
CA VAL A 215 4.98 -14.24 -9.30
C VAL A 215 5.15 -14.23 -7.77
N TRP A 216 4.08 -14.39 -6.99
CA TRP A 216 4.16 -14.51 -5.53
C TRP A 216 5.10 -15.63 -5.08
N GLU A 217 4.80 -16.87 -5.46
CA GLU A 217 5.57 -18.04 -5.03
C GLU A 217 6.84 -18.28 -5.86
N ARG A 218 6.89 -17.74 -7.09
CA ARG A 218 8.07 -17.89 -7.95
C ARG A 218 9.16 -16.87 -7.64
N ASP A 219 8.81 -15.61 -7.39
CA ASP A 219 9.77 -14.51 -7.26
C ASP A 219 9.62 -13.71 -5.95
N VAL A 220 8.43 -13.15 -5.66
CA VAL A 220 8.26 -12.18 -4.57
C VAL A 220 8.66 -12.75 -3.21
N LEU A 221 8.16 -13.94 -2.86
CA LEU A 221 8.45 -14.58 -1.58
C LEU A 221 9.86 -15.20 -1.53
N PRO A 222 10.30 -16.01 -2.53
CA PRO A 222 11.65 -16.59 -2.50
C PRO A 222 12.79 -15.58 -2.53
N LEU A 223 12.59 -14.39 -3.12
CA LEU A 223 13.63 -13.35 -3.16
C LEU A 223 13.73 -12.55 -1.85
N ARG A 224 12.73 -12.65 -0.97
CA ARG A 224 12.66 -11.95 0.33
C ARG A 224 12.95 -12.84 1.54
N LEU A 225 12.75 -14.14 1.39
CA LEU A 225 12.83 -15.12 2.48
C LEU A 225 13.96 -16.11 2.22
N GLN A 226 14.80 -16.30 3.22
CA GLN A 226 15.77 -17.38 3.22
C GLN A 226 15.03 -18.71 3.34
N ASN A 227 15.28 -19.65 2.42
CA ASN A 227 14.72 -21.01 2.44
C ASN A 227 13.19 -21.13 2.34
N TYR A 228 12.49 -20.20 1.67
CA TYR A 228 11.03 -20.29 1.46
C TYR A 228 10.57 -21.64 0.89
N GLN A 229 9.57 -22.24 1.55
CA GLN A 229 8.86 -23.42 1.07
C GLN A 229 7.44 -23.05 0.64
N ALA A 230 6.98 -23.64 -0.47
CA ALA A 230 5.63 -23.39 -0.96
C ALA A 230 4.53 -23.91 0.00
N GLY A 231 4.86 -24.83 0.91
CA GLY A 231 3.96 -25.33 1.95
C GLY A 231 3.56 -24.24 2.95
N ASP A 232 4.49 -23.37 3.35
CA ASP A 232 4.28 -22.37 4.41
C ASP A 232 3.11 -21.43 4.09
N LEU A 233 2.97 -21.00 2.84
CA LEU A 233 1.86 -20.17 2.39
C LEU A 233 0.54 -20.94 2.30
N ALA A 234 0.60 -22.21 1.90
CA ALA A 234 -0.57 -23.08 1.86
C ALA A 234 -1.12 -23.33 3.27
N ASP A 235 -0.24 -23.58 4.25
CA ASP A 235 -0.60 -23.79 5.65
C ASP A 235 -1.25 -22.54 6.26
N LEU A 236 -0.73 -21.34 5.95
CA LEU A 236 -1.34 -20.07 6.38
C LEU A 236 -2.75 -19.87 5.79
N CYS A 237 -2.95 -20.17 4.51
CA CYS A 237 -4.28 -20.13 3.89
C CYS A 237 -5.22 -21.18 4.53
N GLN A 238 -4.75 -22.41 4.71
CA GLN A 238 -5.54 -23.51 5.25
C GLN A 238 -5.93 -23.31 6.72
N SER A 239 -5.08 -22.63 7.51
CA SER A 239 -5.42 -22.21 8.87
C SER A 239 -6.60 -21.22 8.93
N GLY A 240 -6.95 -20.61 7.79
CA GLY A 240 -8.00 -19.60 7.65
C GLY A 240 -7.58 -18.21 8.11
N GLU A 241 -6.30 -18.00 8.43
CA GLU A 241 -5.76 -16.71 8.84
C GLU A 241 -5.46 -15.79 7.66
N LEU A 242 -5.01 -16.36 6.54
CA LEU A 242 -4.71 -15.64 5.31
C LEU A 242 -5.78 -15.93 4.26
N VAL A 243 -6.23 -14.89 3.58
CA VAL A 243 -7.19 -14.98 2.48
C VAL A 243 -6.58 -14.38 1.23
N TRP A 244 -6.71 -15.08 0.10
CA TRP A 244 -6.33 -14.55 -1.21
C TRP A 244 -7.55 -14.08 -1.99
N VAL A 245 -7.40 -13.00 -2.74
CA VAL A 245 -8.48 -12.44 -3.59
C VAL A 245 -7.88 -12.02 -4.93
N GLY A 246 -8.57 -12.37 -6.02
CA GLY A 246 -8.22 -11.88 -7.35
C GLY A 246 -8.40 -10.37 -7.49
N ALA A 247 -7.70 -9.78 -8.45
CA ALA A 247 -7.67 -8.34 -8.72
C ALA A 247 -7.67 -8.08 -10.23
N GLY A 248 -8.63 -8.68 -10.93
CA GLY A 248 -8.80 -8.53 -12.37
C GLY A 248 -7.75 -9.24 -13.21
N GLY A 249 -7.88 -9.04 -14.53
CA GLY A 249 -7.09 -9.71 -15.55
C GLY A 249 -8.00 -10.31 -16.62
N VAL A 250 -7.51 -10.33 -17.86
CA VAL A 250 -8.20 -10.99 -18.99
C VAL A 250 -7.81 -12.47 -19.08
N ASP A 251 -6.60 -12.79 -18.63
CA ASP A 251 -6.03 -14.13 -18.62
C ASP A 251 -5.75 -14.55 -17.16
N PRO A 252 -6.31 -15.67 -16.67
CA PRO A 252 -6.02 -16.19 -15.33
C PRO A 252 -4.53 -16.33 -15.02
N ARG A 253 -3.69 -16.62 -16.02
CA ARG A 253 -2.23 -16.74 -15.85
C ARG A 253 -1.52 -15.42 -15.55
N ARG A 254 -2.18 -14.30 -15.87
CA ARG A 254 -1.71 -12.93 -15.64
C ARG A 254 -2.55 -12.21 -14.59
N MET A 255 -3.53 -12.89 -14.00
CA MET A 255 -4.38 -12.37 -12.94
C MET A 255 -3.52 -11.90 -11.76
N ARG A 256 -3.85 -10.72 -11.23
CA ARG A 256 -3.25 -10.23 -10.00
C ARG A 256 -3.98 -10.83 -8.80
N VAL A 257 -3.23 -11.17 -7.77
CA VAL A 257 -3.70 -11.75 -6.52
C VAL A 257 -3.21 -10.87 -5.39
N ARG A 258 -4.11 -10.65 -4.43
CA ARG A 258 -3.84 -9.91 -3.21
C ARG A 258 -4.06 -10.82 -2.02
N TYR A 259 -3.20 -10.71 -1.01
CA TYR A 259 -3.35 -11.41 0.26
C TYR A 259 -3.80 -10.45 1.36
N PHE A 260 -4.68 -10.93 2.21
CA PHE A 260 -5.26 -10.22 3.35
C PHE A 260 -5.23 -11.12 4.58
N PHE A 261 -4.97 -10.56 5.75
CA PHE A 261 -5.28 -11.29 6.97
C PHE A 261 -6.79 -11.22 7.22
N ARG A 262 -7.30 -12.27 7.86
CA ARG A 262 -8.72 -12.44 8.15
C ARG A 262 -9.29 -11.22 8.87
N GLY A 263 -10.37 -10.67 8.34
CA GLY A 263 -11.07 -9.54 8.96
C GLY A 263 -10.50 -8.16 8.64
N GLU A 264 -9.50 -8.06 7.77
CA GLU A 264 -8.93 -6.77 7.33
C GLU A 264 -9.49 -6.28 6.00
N GLY A 265 -10.34 -7.07 5.34
CA GLY A 265 -10.83 -6.77 3.99
C GLY A 265 -11.55 -5.43 3.87
N SER A 266 -12.25 -4.96 4.92
CA SER A 266 -12.96 -3.68 4.91
C SER A 266 -12.03 -2.46 4.74
N ALA A 267 -10.74 -2.59 5.04
CA ALA A 267 -9.78 -1.52 4.83
C ALA A 267 -9.36 -1.37 3.35
N TYR A 268 -9.51 -2.41 2.52
CA TYR A 268 -8.84 -2.47 1.20
C TYR A 268 -9.75 -2.90 0.05
N LEU A 269 -10.78 -3.71 0.32
CA LEU A 269 -11.70 -4.22 -0.69
C LEU A 269 -12.80 -3.21 -0.98
N GLU A 270 -13.14 -3.07 -2.26
CA GLU A 270 -14.33 -2.34 -2.67
C GLU A 270 -15.59 -3.08 -2.21
N PRO A 271 -16.71 -2.35 -2.01
CA PRO A 271 -18.00 -2.98 -1.80
C PRO A 271 -18.35 -3.91 -2.97
N PRO A 272 -19.17 -4.95 -2.73
CA PRO A 272 -19.57 -5.85 -3.80
C PRO A 272 -20.32 -5.07 -4.89
N PRO A 273 -20.10 -5.37 -6.18
CA PRO A 273 -20.85 -4.73 -7.24
C PRO A 273 -22.34 -5.00 -7.06
N MET A 274 -23.17 -3.97 -7.28
CA MET A 274 -24.62 -4.10 -7.22
C MET A 274 -25.16 -4.93 -8.39
N ASP A 275 -24.46 -4.87 -9.53
CA ASP A 275 -24.81 -5.58 -10.75
C ASP A 275 -23.65 -6.49 -11.18
N VAL A 276 -23.98 -7.76 -11.40
CA VAL A 276 -23.07 -8.81 -11.89
C VAL A 276 -23.51 -9.35 -13.26
N SER A 277 -24.42 -8.65 -13.95
CA SER A 277 -24.96 -9.03 -15.26
C SER A 277 -23.90 -9.13 -16.35
N ALA A 278 -22.75 -8.46 -16.18
CA ALA A 278 -21.60 -8.55 -17.08
C ALA A 278 -20.89 -9.92 -17.04
N LEU A 279 -21.12 -10.73 -16.01
CA LEU A 279 -20.55 -12.08 -15.89
C LEU A 279 -21.38 -13.11 -16.65
N SER A 280 -20.80 -14.27 -16.95
CA SER A 280 -21.55 -15.39 -17.54
C SER A 280 -22.72 -15.84 -16.67
N GLN A 281 -23.76 -16.43 -17.30
CA GLN A 281 -24.93 -16.93 -16.57
C GLN A 281 -24.54 -17.99 -15.52
N HIS A 282 -23.55 -18.85 -15.84
CA HIS A 282 -23.03 -19.83 -14.89
C HIS A 282 -22.36 -19.14 -13.69
N ALA A 283 -21.53 -18.12 -13.90
CA ALA A 283 -20.94 -17.34 -12.83
C ALA A 283 -21.98 -16.63 -11.96
N GLN A 284 -23.02 -16.04 -12.55
CA GLN A 284 -24.11 -15.42 -11.82
C GLN A 284 -24.84 -16.43 -10.93
N ASN A 285 -25.19 -17.60 -11.48
CA ASN A 285 -25.88 -18.66 -10.74
C ASN A 285 -25.02 -19.21 -9.59
N VAL A 286 -23.74 -19.50 -9.86
CA VAL A 286 -22.79 -19.97 -8.84
C VAL A 286 -22.62 -18.93 -7.73
N TYR A 287 -22.49 -17.65 -8.08
CA TYR A 287 -22.35 -16.59 -7.09
C TYR A 287 -23.60 -16.40 -6.23
N ALA A 288 -24.79 -16.43 -6.83
CA ALA A 288 -26.06 -16.37 -6.11
C ALA A 288 -26.22 -17.55 -5.14
N PHE A 289 -25.85 -18.75 -5.57
CA PHE A 289 -25.89 -19.95 -4.75
C PHE A 289 -24.93 -19.86 -3.55
N LEU A 290 -23.68 -19.45 -3.78
CA LEU A 290 -22.69 -19.22 -2.72
C LEU A 290 -23.10 -18.12 -1.73
N LYS A 291 -23.83 -17.08 -2.17
CA LYS A 291 -24.37 -16.06 -1.27
C LYS A 291 -25.47 -16.60 -0.35
N GLY A 292 -26.25 -17.59 -0.79
CA GLY A 292 -27.30 -18.22 -0.01
C GLY A 292 -26.76 -19.24 1.00
N GLU A 293 -25.93 -20.17 0.53
CA GLU A 293 -25.46 -21.33 1.32
C GLU A 293 -24.13 -21.07 2.06
N GLY A 294 -23.33 -20.10 1.60
CA GLY A 294 -22.01 -19.81 2.16
C GLY A 294 -20.89 -20.60 1.47
N ALA A 295 -20.03 -21.23 2.27
CA ALA A 295 -18.82 -21.87 1.74
C ALA A 295 -19.07 -23.33 1.36
N LEU A 296 -18.81 -23.70 0.10
CA LEU A 296 -19.16 -25.01 -0.47
C LEU A 296 -18.00 -25.63 -1.24
N PHE A 297 -17.95 -26.96 -1.32
CA PHE A 297 -17.01 -27.65 -2.21
C PHE A 297 -17.48 -27.55 -3.67
N LEU A 298 -16.54 -27.68 -4.62
CA LEU A 298 -16.85 -27.68 -6.05
C LEU A 298 -17.88 -28.76 -6.41
N ALA A 299 -17.78 -29.95 -5.81
CA ALA A 299 -18.73 -31.04 -6.03
C ALA A 299 -20.17 -30.68 -5.64
N ASP A 300 -20.34 -29.93 -4.54
CA ASP A 300 -21.66 -29.50 -4.07
C ASP A 300 -22.27 -28.48 -5.04
N ILE A 301 -21.44 -27.56 -5.57
CA ILE A 301 -21.85 -26.58 -6.58
C ILE A 301 -22.29 -27.27 -7.87
N CYS A 302 -21.49 -28.22 -8.39
CA CYS A 302 -21.85 -29.01 -9.57
C CYS A 302 -23.17 -29.76 -9.38
N THR A 303 -23.35 -30.40 -8.23
CA THR A 303 -24.55 -31.20 -7.92
C THR A 303 -25.79 -30.32 -7.81
N ALA A 304 -25.70 -29.21 -7.07
CA ALA A 304 -26.85 -28.36 -6.79
C ALA A 304 -27.33 -27.54 -8.01
N LEU A 305 -26.39 -27.15 -8.89
CA LEU A 305 -26.69 -26.35 -10.08
C LEU A 305 -26.77 -27.17 -11.36
N GLU A 306 -26.66 -28.50 -11.27
CA GLU A 306 -26.61 -29.42 -12.41
C GLU A 306 -25.57 -29.02 -13.48
N LEU A 307 -24.44 -28.45 -13.02
CA LEU A 307 -23.35 -28.04 -13.89
C LEU A 307 -22.33 -29.15 -14.03
N ASP A 308 -21.76 -29.28 -15.24
CA ASP A 308 -20.55 -30.07 -15.39
C ASP A 308 -19.38 -29.40 -14.63
N ARG A 309 -18.34 -30.19 -14.37
CA ARG A 309 -17.19 -29.71 -13.60
C ARG A 309 -16.44 -28.59 -14.30
N ALA A 310 -16.29 -28.65 -15.62
CA ALA A 310 -15.51 -27.67 -16.37
C ALA A 310 -16.21 -26.31 -16.41
N ASP A 311 -17.53 -26.30 -16.54
CA ASP A 311 -18.39 -25.14 -16.53
C ASP A 311 -18.40 -24.47 -15.15
N ALA A 312 -18.48 -25.27 -14.07
CA ALA A 312 -18.38 -24.76 -12.71
C ALA A 312 -16.99 -24.16 -12.41
N GLU A 313 -15.91 -24.84 -12.83
CA GLU A 313 -14.55 -24.31 -12.67
C GLU A 313 -14.31 -23.02 -13.48
N ALA A 314 -14.85 -22.94 -14.71
CA ALA A 314 -14.77 -21.73 -15.53
C ALA A 314 -15.54 -20.56 -14.89
N ALA A 315 -16.75 -20.82 -14.38
CA ALA A 315 -17.56 -19.84 -13.65
C ALA A 315 -16.86 -19.35 -12.37
N LEU A 316 -16.27 -20.24 -11.59
CA LEU A 316 -15.49 -19.87 -10.40
C LEU A 316 -14.23 -19.08 -10.76
N THR A 317 -13.55 -19.43 -11.84
CA THR A 317 -12.39 -18.67 -12.33
C THR A 317 -12.78 -17.24 -12.72
N GLU A 318 -13.91 -17.07 -13.41
CA GLU A 318 -14.45 -15.77 -13.75
C GLU A 318 -14.77 -14.94 -12.50
N LEU A 319 -15.42 -15.55 -11.49
CA LEU A 319 -15.73 -14.91 -10.21
C LEU A 319 -14.48 -14.55 -9.40
N VAL A 320 -13.45 -15.39 -9.43
CA VAL A 320 -12.15 -15.13 -8.81
C VAL A 320 -11.47 -13.94 -9.48
N MET A 321 -11.44 -13.89 -10.82
CA MET A 321 -10.89 -12.75 -11.56
C MET A 321 -11.64 -11.45 -11.23
N ALA A 322 -12.97 -11.53 -11.06
CA ALA A 322 -13.79 -10.41 -10.61
C ALA A 322 -13.62 -10.05 -9.12
N GLY A 323 -12.85 -10.83 -8.34
CA GLY A 323 -12.63 -10.61 -6.91
C GLY A 323 -13.87 -10.86 -6.04
N LEU A 324 -14.82 -11.67 -6.51
CA LEU A 324 -16.10 -11.94 -5.83
C LEU A 324 -16.10 -13.22 -5.02
N VAL A 325 -15.26 -14.19 -5.39
CA VAL A 325 -15.15 -15.48 -4.73
C VAL A 325 -13.68 -15.77 -4.41
N THR A 326 -13.46 -16.46 -3.29
CA THR A 326 -12.16 -16.97 -2.81
C THR A 326 -12.30 -18.44 -2.44
N ASN A 327 -11.19 -19.11 -2.12
CA ASN A 327 -11.15 -20.51 -1.66
C ASN A 327 -10.13 -20.65 -0.52
N ASP A 328 -10.40 -21.54 0.43
CA ASP A 328 -9.53 -21.76 1.60
C ASP A 328 -8.28 -22.62 1.30
N SER A 329 -8.21 -23.26 0.13
CA SER A 329 -7.04 -23.96 -0.40
C SER A 329 -6.26 -23.10 -1.39
N LEU A 330 -4.94 -23.03 -1.19
CA LEU A 330 -4.03 -22.36 -2.13
C LEU A 330 -3.88 -23.14 -3.44
N ASP A 331 -4.14 -24.46 -3.45
CA ASP A 331 -4.04 -25.28 -4.64
C ASP A 331 -5.08 -24.89 -5.70
N ALA A 332 -6.27 -24.45 -5.28
CA ALA A 332 -7.27 -23.88 -6.18
C ALA A 332 -6.72 -22.66 -6.94
N LEU A 333 -6.00 -21.78 -6.24
CA LEU A 333 -5.34 -20.63 -6.87
C LEU A 333 -4.23 -21.08 -7.83
N ARG A 334 -3.37 -22.02 -7.41
CA ARG A 334 -2.26 -22.54 -8.22
C ARG A 334 -2.75 -23.09 -9.56
N ARG A 335 -3.86 -23.86 -9.55
CA ARG A 335 -4.50 -24.40 -10.75
C ARG A 335 -4.99 -23.31 -11.70
N ILE A 336 -5.61 -22.25 -11.15
CA ILE A 336 -6.10 -21.10 -11.92
C ILE A 336 -4.94 -20.37 -12.59
N VAL A 337 -3.90 -20.01 -11.83
CA VAL A 337 -2.77 -19.21 -12.36
C VAL A 337 -1.81 -20.04 -13.20
N GLY A 338 -1.79 -21.36 -13.03
CA GLY A 338 -1.11 -22.31 -13.92
C GLY A 338 -1.85 -22.53 -15.25
N GLY A 339 -3.12 -22.15 -15.32
CA GLY A 339 -3.99 -22.40 -16.47
C GLY A 339 -4.32 -23.87 -16.68
N GLU A 340 -4.44 -24.62 -15.58
CA GLU A 340 -4.97 -25.99 -15.56
C GLU A 340 -6.50 -26.02 -15.66
N VAL A 341 -7.14 -24.86 -15.42
CA VAL A 341 -8.59 -24.66 -15.47
C VAL A 341 -9.00 -24.05 -16.81
N ALA A 342 -10.13 -24.49 -17.36
CA ALA A 342 -10.67 -23.97 -18.63
C ALA A 342 -11.07 -22.48 -18.51
N THR A 343 -10.74 -21.68 -19.53
CA THR A 343 -11.12 -20.26 -19.59
C THR A 343 -12.51 -20.06 -20.21
N PRO A 344 -13.25 -19.00 -19.82
CA PRO A 344 -14.58 -18.69 -20.37
C PRO A 344 -14.59 -18.54 -21.91
N THR A 345 -13.51 -18.06 -22.50
CA THR A 345 -13.36 -17.90 -23.96
C THR A 345 -13.17 -19.22 -24.71
N ALA A 346 -12.69 -20.27 -24.05
CA ALA A 346 -12.51 -21.58 -24.68
C ALA A 346 -13.86 -22.26 -24.99
N GLN A 347 -14.92 -21.95 -24.23
CA GLN A 347 -16.27 -22.44 -24.49
C GLN A 347 -16.90 -21.83 -25.76
N HIS A 348 -16.70 -20.53 -26.02
CA HIS A 348 -17.15 -19.91 -27.28
C HIS A 348 -16.41 -20.47 -28.50
N ALA A 349 -15.15 -20.89 -28.36
CA ALA A 349 -14.41 -21.57 -29.42
C ALA A 349 -14.90 -23.01 -29.65
N ARG A 350 -15.34 -23.71 -28.60
CA ARG A 350 -15.97 -25.06 -28.70
C ARG A 350 -17.35 -25.04 -29.36
N GLN A 351 -18.02 -23.89 -29.42
CA GLN A 351 -19.30 -23.71 -30.12
C GLN A 351 -19.16 -23.33 -31.60
N ARG A 352 -17.93 -23.21 -32.14
CA ARG A 352 -17.77 -23.19 -33.60
C ARG A 352 -18.02 -24.60 -34.13
N PRO A 353 -18.90 -24.80 -35.13
CA PRO A 353 -19.01 -26.09 -35.79
C PRO A 353 -17.63 -26.45 -36.35
N LEU A 354 -17.08 -27.58 -35.87
CA LEU A 354 -15.85 -28.17 -36.37
C LEU A 354 -15.91 -28.21 -37.90
N SER A 355 -14.87 -27.69 -38.55
CA SER A 355 -14.72 -27.84 -40.00
C SER A 355 -14.72 -29.34 -40.33
N THR A 356 -15.37 -29.74 -41.43
CA THR A 356 -15.42 -31.13 -41.92
C THR A 356 -14.04 -31.80 -42.00
N LEU A 357 -12.98 -30.99 -42.08
CA LEU A 357 -11.59 -31.41 -42.13
C LEU A 357 -11.03 -31.87 -40.77
N GLU A 358 -11.48 -31.28 -39.66
CA GLU A 358 -11.06 -31.67 -38.29
C GLU A 358 -11.78 -32.94 -37.83
N THR A 359 -13.05 -33.11 -38.21
CA THR A 359 -13.81 -34.35 -38.00
C THR A 359 -13.19 -35.52 -38.76
N GLN A 360 -12.79 -35.30 -40.02
CA GLN A 360 -12.09 -36.31 -40.82
C GLN A 360 -10.69 -36.66 -40.26
N LEU A 361 -10.01 -35.71 -39.61
CA LEU A 361 -8.71 -35.96 -38.98
C LEU A 361 -8.86 -36.79 -37.69
N ALA A 362 -9.89 -36.49 -36.88
CA ALA A 362 -10.21 -37.24 -35.67
C ALA A 362 -10.64 -38.69 -35.99
N GLU A 363 -11.44 -38.89 -37.05
CA GLU A 363 -11.80 -40.23 -37.55
C GLU A 363 -10.59 -41.00 -38.09
N ARG A 364 -9.65 -40.33 -38.79
CA ARG A 364 -8.40 -40.94 -39.27
C ARG A 364 -7.43 -41.31 -38.14
N LEU A 365 -7.45 -40.58 -37.03
CA LEU A 365 -6.63 -40.89 -35.85
C LEU A 365 -7.24 -42.01 -35.00
N ALA A 366 -8.57 -42.09 -34.94
CA ALA A 366 -9.29 -43.18 -34.29
C ALA A 366 -9.10 -44.52 -35.03
N THR A 367 -9.08 -44.50 -36.37
CA THR A 367 -8.85 -45.69 -37.20
C THR A 367 -7.41 -46.22 -37.14
N ARG A 368 -6.42 -45.40 -36.76
CA ARG A 368 -5.00 -45.81 -36.61
C ARG A 368 -4.66 -46.51 -35.30
N ARG A 369 -5.52 -46.47 -34.26
CA ARG A 369 -5.25 -47.14 -32.96
C ARG A 369 -5.76 -48.58 -32.87
N GLY A 370 -6.41 -49.09 -33.92
CA GLY A 370 -6.89 -50.47 -33.98
C GLY A 370 -6.29 -51.23 -35.16
N THR A 371 -5.02 -51.64 -35.08
CA THR A 371 -4.48 -52.57 -36.08
C THR A 371 -3.44 -53.50 -35.44
N GLN A 372 -3.90 -54.65 -34.94
CA GLN A 372 -3.08 -55.87 -34.90
C GLN A 372 -3.22 -56.57 -36.26
N PRO A 373 -2.15 -57.19 -36.79
CA PRO A 373 -2.19 -57.83 -38.10
C PRO A 373 -2.87 -59.20 -37.99
N ALA A 374 -4.04 -59.37 -38.62
CA ALA A 374 -4.67 -60.67 -38.79
C ALA A 374 -4.26 -61.28 -40.15
N ARG A 375 -3.78 -62.53 -40.10
CA ARG A 375 -3.54 -63.38 -41.26
C ARG A 375 -4.85 -63.83 -41.90
N LEU A 376 -4.79 -64.05 -43.21
CA LEU A 376 -5.84 -64.65 -44.04
C LEU A 376 -6.36 -65.98 -43.47
N GLY A 377 -7.67 -66.16 -43.53
CA GLY A 377 -8.31 -67.48 -43.48
C GLY A 377 -9.68 -67.49 -42.81
N GLU A 378 -10.71 -67.66 -43.65
CA GLU A 378 -11.97 -68.38 -43.35
C GLU A 378 -13.07 -67.67 -42.55
N HIS A 379 -14.20 -67.48 -43.24
CA HIS A 379 -15.50 -67.18 -42.66
C HIS A 379 -16.09 -68.40 -41.93
N PRO A 380 -16.77 -68.22 -40.79
CA PRO A 380 -17.80 -69.15 -40.35
C PRO A 380 -19.20 -68.51 -40.26
N PRO A 381 -20.27 -69.33 -40.29
CA PRO A 381 -21.63 -68.86 -40.56
C PRO A 381 -22.38 -68.39 -39.31
N LEU A 382 -23.37 -67.54 -39.53
CA LEU A 382 -24.37 -67.10 -38.56
C LEU A 382 -25.34 -68.24 -38.21
N ARG A 383 -25.48 -68.59 -36.92
CA ARG A 383 -26.69 -69.19 -36.32
C ARG A 383 -26.85 -68.83 -34.83
N PRO A 384 -28.08 -68.88 -34.29
CA PRO A 384 -28.57 -67.96 -33.26
C PRO A 384 -28.65 -68.54 -31.83
N GLY A 385 -28.69 -67.64 -30.85
CA GLY A 385 -29.43 -67.83 -29.60
C GLY A 385 -28.83 -68.76 -28.55
N GLY A 386 -27.84 -68.27 -27.81
CA GLY A 386 -27.44 -68.88 -26.53
C GLY A 386 -26.85 -67.81 -25.62
N ILE A 387 -27.48 -67.56 -24.47
CA ILE A 387 -26.91 -66.71 -23.42
C ILE A 387 -25.65 -67.42 -22.90
N GLN A 388 -24.49 -67.08 -23.47
CA GLN A 388 -23.20 -67.55 -23.00
C GLN A 388 -22.94 -66.96 -21.62
N ARG A 389 -22.78 -67.84 -20.62
CA ARG A 389 -22.32 -67.44 -19.31
C ARG A 389 -20.91 -66.85 -19.46
N PRO A 390 -20.65 -65.62 -19.00
CA PRO A 390 -19.37 -64.96 -19.18
C PRO A 390 -18.25 -65.81 -18.59
N SER A 391 -17.15 -65.93 -19.32
CA SER A 391 -16.02 -66.75 -18.90
C SER A 391 -15.40 -66.19 -17.60
N ARG A 392 -14.65 -67.02 -16.87
CA ARG A 392 -13.91 -66.58 -15.67
C ARG A 392 -12.96 -65.41 -15.97
N HIS A 393 -12.48 -65.30 -17.22
CA HIS A 393 -11.66 -64.19 -17.69
C HIS A 393 -12.47 -62.89 -17.84
N ASP A 394 -13.67 -62.96 -18.42
CA ASP A 394 -14.56 -61.80 -18.59
C ASP A 394 -15.05 -61.22 -17.26
N LEU A 395 -15.36 -62.11 -16.30
CA LEU A 395 -15.71 -61.73 -14.93
C LEU A 395 -14.55 -61.05 -14.19
N ARG A 396 -13.30 -61.47 -14.43
CA ARG A 396 -12.10 -60.82 -13.86
C ARG A 396 -11.84 -59.47 -14.50
N ALA A 397 -11.95 -59.35 -15.82
CA ALA A 397 -11.82 -58.09 -16.53
C ALA A 397 -12.92 -57.08 -16.18
N ALA A 398 -14.16 -57.54 -15.97
CA ALA A 398 -15.25 -56.71 -15.47
C ALA A 398 -15.02 -56.24 -14.02
N ARG A 399 -14.55 -57.14 -13.13
CA ARG A 399 -14.17 -56.79 -11.76
C ARG A 399 -13.00 -55.80 -11.69
N GLN A 400 -11.99 -55.93 -12.54
CA GLN A 400 -10.91 -54.95 -12.63
C GLN A 400 -11.41 -53.58 -13.10
N ARG A 401 -12.30 -53.52 -14.10
CA ARG A 401 -12.93 -52.27 -14.56
C ARG A 401 -13.77 -51.60 -13.47
N VAL A 402 -14.56 -52.37 -12.72
CA VAL A 402 -15.35 -51.84 -11.59
C VAL A 402 -14.43 -51.38 -10.47
N ARG A 403 -13.35 -52.10 -10.16
CA ARG A 403 -12.37 -51.72 -9.14
C ARG A 403 -11.55 -50.49 -9.52
N GLN A 404 -11.21 -50.33 -10.81
CA GLN A 404 -10.60 -49.12 -11.35
C GLN A 404 -11.58 -47.94 -11.33
N ARG A 405 -12.86 -48.17 -11.67
CA ARG A 405 -13.89 -47.12 -11.64
C ARG A 405 -14.17 -46.64 -10.20
N LEU A 406 -14.33 -47.57 -9.26
CA LEU A 406 -14.43 -47.26 -7.83
C LEU A 406 -13.15 -46.60 -7.31
N GLY A 407 -11.96 -47.05 -7.72
CA GLY A 407 -10.70 -46.42 -7.37
C GLY A 407 -10.58 -44.99 -7.91
N GLN A 408 -11.01 -44.75 -9.14
CA GLN A 408 -11.06 -43.41 -9.76
C GLN A 408 -12.12 -42.52 -9.12
N GLU A 409 -13.29 -43.05 -8.77
CA GLU A 409 -14.32 -42.31 -8.01
C GLU A 409 -13.84 -41.96 -6.60
N GLN A 410 -13.09 -42.86 -5.96
CA GLN A 410 -12.51 -42.67 -4.63
C GLN A 410 -11.31 -41.70 -4.66
N GLU A 411 -10.49 -41.74 -5.70
CA GLU A 411 -9.45 -40.75 -5.97
C GLU A 411 -10.04 -39.38 -6.35
N ALA A 412 -11.12 -39.34 -7.14
CA ALA A 412 -11.81 -38.11 -7.51
C ALA A 412 -12.52 -37.45 -6.32
N THR A 413 -13.09 -38.24 -5.40
CA THR A 413 -13.69 -37.73 -4.15
C THR A 413 -12.63 -37.24 -3.16
N VAL A 414 -11.50 -37.94 -3.02
CA VAL A 414 -10.35 -37.47 -2.22
C VAL A 414 -9.74 -36.20 -2.84
N ARG A 415 -9.65 -36.10 -4.17
CA ARG A 415 -9.21 -34.90 -4.88
C ARG A 415 -10.20 -33.74 -4.75
N ALA A 416 -11.51 -33.99 -4.88
CA ALA A 416 -12.54 -32.98 -4.70
C ALA A 416 -12.60 -32.46 -3.24
N ALA A 417 -12.32 -33.31 -2.25
CA ALA A 417 -12.16 -32.89 -0.85
C ALA A 417 -10.87 -32.08 -0.61
N SER A 418 -9.84 -32.25 -1.44
CA SER A 418 -8.58 -31.49 -1.38
C SER A 418 -8.62 -30.13 -2.09
N GLU A 419 -9.70 -29.79 -2.80
CA GLU A 419 -9.83 -28.55 -3.59
C GLU A 419 -10.35 -27.35 -2.79
N GLY A 420 -10.51 -27.50 -1.49
CA GLY A 420 -11.01 -26.46 -0.60
C GLY A 420 -12.46 -26.06 -0.86
N ARG A 421 -12.95 -25.13 -0.06
CA ARG A 421 -14.31 -24.58 -0.12
C ARG A 421 -14.28 -23.20 -0.74
N TRP A 422 -15.10 -23.02 -1.76
CA TRP A 422 -15.36 -21.75 -2.41
C TRP A 422 -16.31 -20.91 -1.57
N ALA A 423 -16.00 -19.63 -1.38
CA ALA A 423 -16.82 -18.73 -0.58
C ALA A 423 -16.84 -17.31 -1.17
N PRO A 424 -17.94 -16.54 -0.96
CA PRO A 424 -17.96 -15.13 -1.33
C PRO A 424 -16.88 -14.33 -0.58
N VAL A 425 -16.25 -13.39 -1.27
CA VAL A 425 -15.25 -12.47 -0.70
C VAL A 425 -15.93 -11.49 0.26
N HIS A 426 -17.11 -10.96 -0.08
CA HIS A 426 -17.80 -9.94 0.71
C HIS A 426 -18.60 -10.53 1.87
N ARG A 427 -17.93 -11.29 2.75
CA ARG A 427 -18.48 -11.87 3.99
C ARG A 427 -17.71 -11.38 5.21
N PHE A 428 -18.33 -11.45 6.39
CA PHE A 428 -17.72 -10.99 7.64
C PHE A 428 -16.34 -11.62 7.91
N GLY A 429 -16.14 -12.89 7.57
CA GLY A 429 -14.85 -13.56 7.76
C GLY A 429 -13.69 -12.93 6.99
N VAL A 430 -13.94 -12.33 5.83
CA VAL A 430 -12.91 -11.67 5.02
C VAL A 430 -12.87 -10.18 5.31
N LEU A 431 -14.04 -9.52 5.30
CA LEU A 431 -14.16 -8.07 5.47
C LEU A 431 -13.90 -7.61 6.91
N GLY A 432 -14.30 -8.40 7.90
CA GLY A 432 -14.30 -7.99 9.30
C GLY A 432 -15.34 -6.91 9.59
N LYS A 433 -15.06 -6.09 10.61
CA LYS A 433 -15.93 -4.97 10.98
C LYS A 433 -15.87 -3.90 9.88
N GLN A 434 -17.02 -3.30 9.60
CA GLN A 434 -17.08 -2.12 8.72
C GLN A 434 -16.36 -0.96 9.40
N LEU A 435 -15.46 -0.32 8.66
CA LEU A 435 -14.62 0.76 9.17
C LEU A 435 -15.18 2.11 8.72
N PRO A 436 -15.26 3.11 9.62
CA PRO A 436 -15.49 4.48 9.21
C PRO A 436 -14.40 4.95 8.25
N PRO A 437 -14.69 5.85 7.29
CA PRO A 437 -13.71 6.29 6.29
C PRO A 437 -12.39 6.84 6.87
N GLY A 438 -12.45 7.48 8.05
CA GLY A 438 -11.24 7.98 8.73
C GLY A 438 -10.35 6.88 9.29
N GLU A 439 -10.93 5.79 9.82
CA GLU A 439 -10.17 4.65 10.36
C GLU A 439 -9.57 3.83 9.21
N GLN A 440 -10.33 3.63 8.14
CA GLN A 440 -9.84 3.03 6.90
C GLN A 440 -8.64 3.81 6.34
N ALA A 441 -8.74 5.14 6.24
CA ALA A 441 -7.64 5.98 5.77
C ALA A 441 -6.39 5.88 6.67
N ALA A 442 -6.56 5.74 7.99
CA ALA A 442 -5.45 5.53 8.93
C ALA A 442 -4.73 4.20 8.72
N ILE A 443 -5.48 3.11 8.52
CA ILE A 443 -4.90 1.80 8.21
C ILE A 443 -4.16 1.86 6.87
N GLN A 444 -4.78 2.45 5.83
CA GLN A 444 -4.19 2.59 4.51
C GLN A 444 -2.93 3.46 4.50
N ALA A 445 -2.94 4.60 5.20
CA ALA A 445 -1.77 5.47 5.31
C ALA A 445 -0.58 4.76 5.96
N ARG A 446 -0.82 4.04 7.05
CA ARG A 446 0.23 3.22 7.70
C ARG A 446 0.71 2.08 6.81
N GLN A 447 -0.17 1.45 6.05
CA GLN A 447 0.21 0.41 5.10
C GLN A 447 1.13 0.93 4.00
N LEU A 448 0.83 2.11 3.43
CA LEU A 448 1.66 2.72 2.39
C LEU A 448 3.04 3.13 2.93
N LEU A 449 3.10 3.69 4.15
CA LEU A 449 4.35 4.00 4.83
C LEU A 449 5.17 2.72 5.08
N ALA A 450 4.54 1.65 5.58
CA ALA A 450 5.20 0.37 5.82
C ALA A 450 5.71 -0.27 4.52
N ARG A 451 4.99 -0.13 3.40
CA ARG A 451 5.37 -0.74 2.13
C ARG A 451 6.44 0.04 1.39
N HIS A 452 6.27 1.35 1.26
CA HIS A 452 7.13 2.18 0.40
C HIS A 452 8.20 2.95 1.17
N GLY A 453 8.02 3.16 2.48
CA GLY A 453 8.84 4.08 3.28
C GLY A 453 8.55 5.54 2.96
N VAL A 454 8.60 5.92 1.66
CA VAL A 454 8.25 7.23 1.14
C VAL A 454 6.94 7.14 0.35
N VAL A 455 5.93 7.89 0.79
CA VAL A 455 4.59 7.91 0.19
C VAL A 455 4.38 9.20 -0.60
N THR A 456 3.96 9.04 -1.85
CA THR A 456 3.50 10.11 -2.74
C THR A 456 2.10 9.78 -3.26
N ARG A 457 1.51 10.68 -4.05
CA ARG A 457 0.23 10.40 -4.71
C ARG A 457 0.36 9.21 -5.66
N GLU A 458 1.50 9.10 -6.34
CA GLU A 458 1.84 8.07 -7.31
C GLU A 458 2.04 6.70 -6.65
N SER A 459 2.30 6.63 -5.33
CA SER A 459 2.28 5.36 -4.59
C SER A 459 0.95 4.60 -4.73
N LEU A 460 -0.17 5.30 -4.99
CA LEU A 460 -1.47 4.66 -5.21
C LEU A 460 -1.68 4.15 -6.65
N ALA A 461 -0.85 4.56 -7.62
CA ALA A 461 -1.05 4.21 -9.02
C ALA A 461 -0.94 2.70 -9.29
N GLY A 462 -0.20 1.98 -8.45
CA GLY A 462 -0.08 0.52 -8.48
C GLY A 462 -1.09 -0.24 -7.63
N GLU A 463 -1.93 0.46 -6.87
CA GLU A 463 -2.86 -0.17 -5.93
C GLU A 463 -4.19 -0.57 -6.58
N PHE A 464 -4.90 -1.52 -5.96
CA PHE A 464 -6.19 -2.01 -6.44
C PHE A 464 -7.19 -2.15 -5.29
N GLY A 465 -8.42 -1.67 -5.51
CA GLY A 465 -9.51 -1.69 -4.53
C GLY A 465 -9.79 -0.29 -3.96
N ALA A 466 -10.21 -0.23 -2.70
CA ALA A 466 -10.76 0.96 -2.05
C ALA A 466 -9.72 2.04 -1.65
N TRP A 467 -8.72 2.27 -2.50
CA TRP A 467 -7.66 3.26 -2.27
C TRP A 467 -8.10 4.63 -2.79
N VAL A 468 -8.24 5.60 -1.90
CA VAL A 468 -8.58 6.98 -2.26
C VAL A 468 -7.55 7.93 -1.69
N TRP A 469 -6.90 8.71 -2.55
CA TRP A 469 -5.79 9.59 -2.15
C TRP A 469 -6.18 10.64 -1.10
N TYR A 470 -7.33 11.31 -1.27
CA TYR A 470 -7.66 12.46 -0.44
C TYR A 470 -7.82 12.13 1.05
N PRO A 471 -8.57 11.08 1.47
CA PRO A 471 -8.61 10.65 2.87
C PRO A 471 -7.23 10.24 3.44
N VAL A 472 -6.44 9.49 2.66
CA VAL A 472 -5.08 9.08 3.05
C VAL A 472 -4.18 10.30 3.25
N TYR A 473 -4.23 11.27 2.33
CA TYR A 473 -3.49 12.51 2.42
C TYR A 473 -3.86 13.34 3.65
N GLN A 474 -5.16 13.45 3.97
CA GLN A 474 -5.61 14.10 5.21
C GLN A 474 -5.03 13.41 6.44
N GLU A 475 -4.96 12.08 6.44
CA GLU A 475 -4.38 11.34 7.54
C GLU A 475 -2.87 11.50 7.63
N LEU A 476 -2.15 11.49 6.51
CA LEU A 476 -0.71 11.80 6.48
C LEU A 476 -0.43 13.22 7.01
N GLN A 477 -1.30 14.20 6.74
CA GLN A 477 -1.23 15.53 7.37
C GLN A 477 -1.48 15.48 8.88
N ARG A 478 -2.40 14.65 9.37
CA ARG A 478 -2.60 14.46 10.81
C ARG A 478 -1.39 13.83 11.47
N LEU A 479 -0.80 12.80 10.85
CA LEU A 479 0.45 12.17 11.31
C LEU A 479 1.61 13.16 11.31
N GLU A 480 1.69 14.04 10.31
CA GLU A 480 2.65 15.15 10.29
C GLU A 480 2.47 16.09 11.48
N MET A 481 1.23 16.53 11.76
CA MET A 481 0.93 17.41 12.90
C MET A 481 1.20 16.76 14.27
N ARG A 482 1.23 15.42 14.32
CA ARG A 482 1.65 14.64 15.51
C ARG A 482 3.15 14.42 15.58
N GLY A 483 3.90 14.76 14.53
CA GLY A 483 5.33 14.48 14.43
C GLY A 483 5.67 13.02 14.12
N GLU A 484 4.68 12.16 13.84
CA GLU A 484 4.88 10.75 13.45
C GLU A 484 5.44 10.64 12.03
N VAL A 485 5.17 11.62 11.17
CA VAL A 485 5.58 11.64 9.76
C VAL A 485 6.23 12.98 9.43
N ARG A 486 7.24 12.96 8.55
CA ARG A 486 7.83 14.13 7.93
C ARG A 486 7.26 14.31 6.53
N ARG A 487 7.06 15.56 6.13
CA ARG A 487 6.58 15.94 4.80
C ARG A 487 7.60 16.84 4.12
N GLY A 488 7.98 16.54 2.88
CA GLY A 488 9.03 17.25 2.16
C GLY A 488 9.30 16.67 0.78
N ILE A 489 10.49 16.93 0.27
CA ILE A 489 11.05 16.28 -0.92
C ILE A 489 12.27 15.50 -0.42
N PHE A 490 12.15 14.19 -0.31
CA PHE A 490 13.19 13.30 0.23
C PHE A 490 13.94 12.58 -0.89
N VAL A 491 13.28 12.32 -2.01
CA VAL A 491 13.83 11.60 -3.17
C VAL A 491 13.71 12.48 -4.42
N GLN A 492 14.80 12.60 -5.17
CA GLN A 492 14.85 13.33 -6.45
C GLN A 492 14.08 12.58 -7.54
N GLY A 493 13.46 13.32 -8.46
CA GLY A 493 12.71 12.75 -9.60
C GLY A 493 11.35 12.14 -9.25
N MET A 494 11.04 11.95 -7.95
CA MET A 494 9.70 11.57 -7.53
C MET A 494 8.77 12.79 -7.49
N PRO A 495 7.58 12.72 -8.12
CA PRO A 495 6.68 13.85 -8.23
C PRO A 495 6.01 14.23 -6.91
N GLY A 496 5.67 15.52 -6.82
CA GLY A 496 4.79 16.05 -5.78
C GLY A 496 5.38 16.03 -4.37
N LEU A 497 4.48 16.09 -3.40
CA LEU A 497 4.81 16.14 -1.99
C LEU A 497 5.00 14.72 -1.43
N GLN A 498 6.06 14.53 -0.67
CA GLN A 498 6.44 13.22 -0.15
C GLN A 498 6.24 13.17 1.37
N PHE A 499 5.83 12.02 1.87
CA PHE A 499 5.63 11.74 3.29
C PHE A 499 6.44 10.50 3.69
N ALA A 500 7.19 10.58 4.78
CA ALA A 500 8.00 9.47 5.25
C ALA A 500 8.10 9.48 6.78
N LEU A 501 8.32 8.31 7.39
CA LEU A 501 8.64 8.22 8.81
C LEU A 501 9.99 8.91 9.09
N PRO A 502 10.20 9.52 10.27
CA PRO A 502 11.49 10.13 10.62
C PRO A 502 12.67 9.18 10.42
N GLU A 503 12.54 7.93 10.83
CA GLU A 503 13.59 6.90 10.64
C GLU A 503 13.91 6.63 9.17
N VAL A 504 12.91 6.67 8.29
CA VAL A 504 13.09 6.49 6.85
C VAL A 504 13.85 7.66 6.26
N VAL A 505 13.57 8.89 6.70
CA VAL A 505 14.30 10.08 6.24
C VAL A 505 15.78 10.00 6.64
N GLU A 506 16.08 9.54 7.85
CA GLU A 506 17.46 9.34 8.31
C GLU A 506 18.15 8.22 7.51
N GLN A 507 17.50 7.07 7.32
CA GLN A 507 18.04 5.97 6.51
C GLN A 507 18.32 6.38 5.06
N LEU A 508 17.47 7.23 4.47
CA LEU A 508 17.71 7.77 3.13
C LEU A 508 18.90 8.73 3.09
N ARG A 509 19.12 9.50 4.16
CA ARG A 509 20.30 10.37 4.29
C ARG A 509 21.58 9.53 4.41
N ASP A 510 21.55 8.47 5.20
CA ASP A 510 22.67 7.55 5.36
C ASP A 510 22.96 6.82 4.05
N ALA A 511 21.92 6.35 3.36
CA ALA A 511 22.05 5.72 2.05
C ALA A 511 22.63 6.69 1.01
N ALA A 512 22.17 7.95 0.97
CA ALA A 512 22.69 8.97 0.06
C ALA A 512 24.16 9.32 0.37
N SER A 513 24.53 9.39 1.64
CA SER A 513 25.92 9.66 2.07
C SER A 513 26.84 8.50 1.69
N THR A 514 26.39 7.27 1.92
CA THR A 514 27.08 6.03 1.54
C THR A 514 27.21 5.91 0.02
N TYR A 515 26.19 6.34 -0.73
CA TYR A 515 26.21 6.40 -2.18
C TYR A 515 27.27 7.38 -2.71
N ALA A 516 27.48 8.51 -2.02
CA ALA A 516 28.50 9.49 -2.37
C ALA A 516 29.93 9.07 -1.97
N ASP A 517 30.07 8.14 -1.03
CA ASP A 517 31.37 7.63 -0.60
C ASP A 517 31.90 6.56 -1.56
N SER A 518 32.90 6.94 -2.37
CA SER A 518 33.58 6.04 -3.31
C SER A 518 34.37 4.90 -2.64
N ALA A 519 34.65 4.99 -1.33
CA ALA A 519 35.34 3.94 -0.59
C ALA A 519 34.41 2.83 -0.09
N TYR A 520 33.09 3.07 -0.08
CA TYR A 520 32.11 2.06 0.30
C TYR A 520 31.82 1.10 -0.87
N VAL A 521 32.27 -0.15 -0.72
CA VAL A 521 32.07 -1.22 -1.69
C VAL A 521 30.99 -2.16 -1.18
N ASP A 522 29.76 -1.99 -1.66
CA ASP A 522 28.71 -3.01 -1.56
C ASP A 522 28.40 -3.51 -2.97
N ASP A 523 28.93 -4.68 -3.28
CA ASP A 523 28.81 -5.33 -4.58
C ASP A 523 27.62 -6.29 -4.64
N ALA A 524 26.72 -6.26 -3.64
CA ALA A 524 25.56 -7.11 -3.64
C ALA A 524 24.60 -6.77 -4.79
N LEU A 525 24.27 -7.79 -5.57
CA LEU A 525 23.29 -7.72 -6.64
C LEU A 525 21.91 -8.12 -6.11
N VAL A 526 20.90 -7.35 -6.50
CA VAL A 526 19.49 -7.58 -6.17
C VAL A 526 18.74 -7.96 -7.43
N LEU A 527 18.19 -9.15 -7.46
CA LEU A 527 17.25 -9.61 -8.49
C LEU A 527 15.82 -9.32 -8.02
N LEU A 528 14.98 -8.81 -8.92
CA LEU A 528 13.55 -8.66 -8.71
C LEU A 528 12.76 -8.94 -9.99
N SER A 529 11.50 -9.36 -9.84
CA SER A 529 10.58 -9.46 -10.98
C SER A 529 10.14 -8.07 -11.44
N ALA A 530 9.88 -7.91 -12.74
CA ALA A 530 9.30 -6.68 -13.26
C ALA A 530 7.91 -6.36 -12.66
N CYS A 531 7.17 -7.39 -12.22
CA CYS A 531 5.88 -7.26 -11.54
C CYS A 531 5.99 -7.00 -10.02
N ASP A 532 7.21 -6.92 -9.47
CA ASP A 532 7.41 -6.74 -8.04
C ASP A 532 7.02 -5.32 -7.58
N PRO A 533 6.33 -5.14 -6.44
CA PRO A 533 5.95 -3.82 -5.93
C PRO A 533 7.14 -2.94 -5.51
N ALA A 534 8.33 -3.52 -5.27
CA ALA A 534 9.56 -2.76 -5.03
C ALA A 534 10.16 -2.17 -6.32
N ASN A 535 9.70 -2.60 -7.49
CA ASN A 535 10.28 -2.15 -8.75
C ASN A 535 9.91 -0.69 -9.05
N LEU A 536 10.91 0.19 -9.05
CA LEU A 536 10.75 1.61 -9.42
C LEU A 536 10.90 1.85 -10.93
N TYR A 537 11.43 0.89 -11.70
CA TYR A 537 11.75 1.04 -13.12
C TYR A 537 10.67 0.45 -14.04
N GLY A 538 10.75 0.72 -15.35
CA GLY A 538 9.85 0.19 -16.38
C GLY A 538 9.25 1.29 -17.26
N PRO A 539 8.63 2.34 -16.69
CA PRO A 539 8.32 3.56 -17.43
C PRO A 539 9.61 4.36 -17.72
N ALA A 540 9.62 5.11 -18.82
CA ALA A 540 10.71 6.02 -19.14
C ALA A 540 10.81 7.12 -18.08
N LEU A 541 12.02 7.36 -17.60
CA LEU A 541 12.35 8.46 -16.69
C LEU A 541 13.24 9.45 -17.44
N GLU A 542 12.95 10.74 -17.34
CA GLU A 542 13.64 11.81 -18.09
C GLU A 542 15.17 11.78 -17.88
N ASP A 543 15.59 11.72 -16.62
CA ASP A 543 16.99 11.57 -16.19
C ASP A 543 17.29 10.15 -15.68
N GLY A 544 16.62 9.15 -16.27
CA GLY A 544 16.73 7.75 -15.87
C GLY A 544 17.95 7.00 -16.43
N PRO A 545 18.14 5.75 -15.98
CA PRO A 545 19.09 4.84 -16.60
C PRO A 545 18.73 4.60 -18.07
N ARG A 546 19.75 4.43 -18.90
CA ARG A 546 19.64 4.17 -20.34
C ARG A 546 20.13 2.77 -20.66
N MET A 547 19.51 2.13 -21.63
CA MET A 547 19.98 0.85 -22.18
C MET A 547 21.30 1.07 -22.92
N ALA A 548 22.04 0.01 -23.21
CA ALA A 548 23.34 0.12 -23.89
C ALA A 548 23.27 0.81 -25.28
N ASN A 549 22.10 0.79 -25.93
CA ASN A 549 21.84 1.50 -27.18
C ASN A 549 21.57 3.03 -27.00
N GLY A 550 21.58 3.54 -25.77
CA GLY A 550 21.34 4.95 -25.43
C GLY A 550 19.87 5.33 -25.23
N GLU A 551 18.93 4.44 -25.50
CA GLU A 551 17.51 4.66 -25.29
C GLU A 551 17.15 4.62 -23.80
N PRO A 552 16.09 5.31 -23.35
CA PRO A 552 15.62 5.21 -21.96
C PRO A 552 15.28 3.76 -21.58
N LEU A 553 15.63 3.34 -20.36
CA LEU A 553 15.26 2.02 -19.85
C LEU A 553 13.74 1.92 -19.75
N THR A 554 13.13 1.14 -20.65
CA THR A 554 11.70 0.86 -20.66
C THR A 554 11.43 -0.62 -20.86
N PHE A 555 10.44 -1.15 -20.15
CA PHE A 555 10.05 -2.55 -20.28
C PHE A 555 8.64 -2.82 -19.74
N ALA A 556 8.02 -3.88 -20.26
CA ALA A 556 6.71 -4.33 -19.79
C ALA A 556 6.84 -5.01 -18.41
N ARG A 557 5.95 -4.66 -17.47
CA ARG A 557 5.87 -5.29 -16.14
C ARG A 557 5.09 -6.60 -16.21
N ILE A 558 5.66 -7.61 -16.87
CA ILE A 558 5.08 -8.94 -17.07
C ILE A 558 5.90 -10.04 -16.37
N PRO A 559 5.31 -11.20 -16.07
CA PRO A 559 5.99 -12.28 -15.34
C PRO A 559 7.21 -12.87 -16.07
N SER A 560 7.41 -12.64 -17.35
CA SER A 560 8.59 -13.14 -18.07
C SER A 560 9.80 -12.21 -17.98
N THR A 561 9.67 -11.10 -17.24
CA THR A 561 10.70 -10.06 -17.16
C THR A 561 11.26 -9.93 -15.75
N TRP A 562 12.58 -9.86 -15.64
CA TRP A 562 13.31 -9.58 -14.39
C TRP A 562 14.30 -8.44 -14.59
N LEU A 563 14.63 -7.78 -13.48
CA LEU A 563 15.64 -6.73 -13.42
C LEU A 563 16.66 -7.11 -12.35
N VAL A 564 17.94 -6.98 -12.67
CA VAL A 564 19.03 -7.04 -11.71
C VAL A 564 19.57 -5.64 -11.49
N GLN A 565 19.74 -5.25 -10.23
CA GLN A 565 20.28 -3.96 -9.83
C GLN A 565 21.44 -4.11 -8.85
N GLN A 566 22.36 -3.15 -8.87
CA GLN A 566 23.47 -3.01 -7.93
C GLN A 566 23.36 -1.64 -7.27
N ARG A 567 23.26 -1.57 -5.94
CA ARG A 567 23.07 -0.30 -5.21
C ARG A 567 21.92 0.54 -5.78
N GLY A 568 20.83 -0.14 -6.14
CA GLY A 568 19.67 0.44 -6.78
C GLY A 568 19.83 0.89 -8.23
N PHE A 569 21.03 0.83 -8.83
CA PHE A 569 21.22 1.09 -10.26
C PHE A 569 20.97 -0.18 -11.09
N PRO A 570 20.13 -0.14 -12.14
CA PRO A 570 19.91 -1.28 -13.04
C PRO A 570 21.20 -1.72 -13.75
N VAL A 571 21.46 -3.03 -13.79
CA VAL A 571 22.64 -3.62 -14.45
C VAL A 571 22.22 -4.46 -15.65
N LEU A 572 21.20 -5.30 -15.46
CA LEU A 572 20.75 -6.26 -16.48
C LEU A 572 19.22 -6.37 -16.47
N LEU A 573 18.61 -6.19 -17.63
CA LEU A 573 17.21 -6.48 -17.90
C LEU A 573 17.12 -7.83 -18.62
N ILE A 574 16.26 -8.70 -18.12
CA ILE A 574 16.03 -10.04 -18.67
C ILE A 574 14.57 -10.10 -19.11
N GLU A 575 14.32 -10.28 -20.40
CA GLU A 575 12.98 -10.29 -21.00
C GLU A 575 12.64 -11.68 -21.55
N ASP A 576 11.35 -11.91 -21.80
CA ASP A 576 10.85 -13.09 -22.51
C ASP A 576 11.33 -14.44 -21.93
N THR A 577 11.43 -14.52 -20.60
CA THR A 577 11.89 -15.73 -19.89
C THR A 577 13.39 -16.02 -20.12
N GLY A 578 14.16 -15.00 -20.52
CA GLY A 578 15.59 -15.11 -20.77
C GLY A 578 16.00 -15.14 -22.24
N SER A 579 15.05 -15.16 -23.19
CA SER A 579 15.42 -15.18 -24.61
C SER A 579 16.01 -13.85 -25.11
N SER A 580 15.77 -12.75 -24.39
CA SER A 580 16.32 -11.44 -24.69
C SER A 580 16.93 -10.81 -23.45
N LEU A 581 18.20 -10.39 -23.55
CA LEU A 581 18.95 -9.75 -22.48
C LEU A 581 19.36 -8.35 -22.91
N GLN A 582 19.23 -7.38 -22.00
CA GLN A 582 19.65 -6.00 -22.24
C GLN A 582 20.52 -5.48 -21.10
N THR A 583 21.71 -5.02 -21.45
CA THR A 583 22.64 -4.34 -20.54
C THR A 583 22.31 -2.85 -20.44
N ILE A 584 22.62 -2.28 -19.29
CA ILE A 584 22.40 -0.87 -18.99
C ILE A 584 23.70 -0.10 -19.22
N GLN A 585 23.59 1.13 -19.72
CA GLN A 585 24.74 1.99 -19.98
C GLN A 585 25.56 2.18 -18.69
N GLY A 586 26.86 1.88 -18.75
CA GLY A 586 27.77 1.93 -17.61
C GLY A 586 27.96 0.59 -16.88
N ALA A 587 27.20 -0.46 -17.22
CA ALA A 587 27.49 -1.81 -16.76
C ALA A 587 28.62 -2.43 -17.59
N ASP A 588 29.65 -2.94 -16.93
CA ASP A 588 30.71 -3.71 -17.59
C ASP A 588 30.35 -5.20 -17.74
N GLU A 589 31.17 -5.94 -18.47
CA GLU A 589 30.98 -7.38 -18.71
C GLU A 589 31.03 -8.21 -17.42
N GLY A 590 31.80 -7.75 -16.42
CA GLY A 590 31.90 -8.41 -15.11
C GLY A 590 30.60 -8.31 -14.32
N ALA A 591 30.02 -7.11 -14.25
CA ALA A 591 28.73 -6.85 -13.63
C ALA A 591 27.60 -7.61 -14.35
N ALA A 592 27.62 -7.68 -15.69
CA ALA A 592 26.66 -8.46 -16.45
C ALA A 592 26.77 -9.97 -16.16
N SER A 593 28.01 -10.51 -16.10
CA SER A 593 28.26 -11.92 -15.74
C SER A 593 27.79 -12.25 -14.32
N ALA A 594 28.06 -11.37 -13.36
CA ALA A 594 27.61 -11.53 -11.99
C ALA A 594 26.07 -11.47 -11.89
N ALA A 595 25.43 -10.55 -12.61
CA ALA A 595 23.97 -10.44 -12.70
C ALA A 595 23.31 -11.69 -13.28
N LEU A 596 23.89 -12.25 -14.35
CA LEU A 596 23.45 -13.51 -14.93
C LEU A 596 23.56 -14.67 -13.93
N THR A 597 24.65 -14.75 -13.17
CA THR A 597 24.85 -15.79 -12.17
C THR A 597 23.76 -15.75 -11.09
N VAL A 598 23.40 -14.56 -10.60
CA VAL A 598 22.32 -14.38 -9.62
C VAL A 598 20.97 -14.79 -10.21
N TRP A 599 20.69 -14.42 -11.46
CA TRP A 599 19.46 -14.82 -12.14
C TRP A 599 19.38 -16.34 -12.37
N LEU A 600 20.43 -16.97 -12.86
CA LEU A 600 20.48 -18.42 -13.10
C LEU A 600 20.28 -19.21 -11.80
N ALA A 601 20.88 -18.77 -10.69
CA ALA A 601 20.68 -19.40 -9.39
C ALA A 601 19.19 -19.38 -8.95
N HIS A 602 18.49 -18.28 -9.22
CA HIS A 602 17.04 -18.18 -8.97
C HIS A 602 16.23 -19.04 -9.95
N LEU A 603 16.53 -18.95 -11.24
CA LEU A 603 15.87 -19.70 -12.32
C LEU A 603 15.95 -21.22 -12.10
N ALA A 604 17.10 -21.72 -11.65
CA ALA A 604 17.37 -23.13 -11.37
C ALA A 604 16.39 -23.77 -10.35
N ARG A 605 15.63 -22.96 -9.60
CA ARG A 605 14.59 -23.42 -8.68
C ARG A 605 13.35 -23.98 -9.39
N PHE A 606 13.08 -23.54 -10.62
CA PHE A 606 11.84 -23.88 -11.34
C PHE A 606 12.01 -24.14 -12.85
N ALA A 607 13.20 -23.92 -13.42
CA ALA A 607 13.51 -24.26 -14.81
C ALA A 607 14.86 -25.00 -14.90
N SER A 608 14.91 -26.00 -15.80
CA SER A 608 16.11 -26.81 -16.04
C SER A 608 16.90 -26.39 -17.27
N ARG A 609 16.31 -25.56 -18.13
CA ARG A 609 16.92 -25.06 -19.37
C ARG A 609 16.43 -23.65 -19.66
N VAL A 610 17.31 -22.83 -20.23
CA VAL A 610 16.96 -21.54 -20.84
C VAL A 610 17.79 -21.30 -22.09
N SER A 611 17.21 -20.64 -23.07
CA SER A 611 17.90 -20.21 -24.29
C SER A 611 17.85 -18.69 -24.38
N VAL A 612 18.98 -18.09 -24.74
CA VAL A 612 19.16 -16.68 -25.04
C VAL A 612 19.35 -16.55 -26.55
N GLU A 613 18.52 -15.73 -27.19
CA GLU A 613 18.57 -15.48 -28.64
C GLU A 613 19.12 -14.09 -28.94
N ARG A 614 18.81 -13.12 -28.07
CA ARG A 614 19.13 -11.70 -28.27
C ARG A 614 19.93 -11.11 -27.11
N TRP A 615 20.92 -10.28 -27.45
CA TRP A 615 21.71 -9.47 -26.53
C TRP A 615 21.73 -8.02 -27.02
N ASN A 616 21.24 -7.07 -26.20
CA ASN A 616 21.10 -5.65 -26.56
C ASN A 616 20.30 -5.44 -27.87
N GLY A 617 19.31 -6.29 -28.14
CA GLY A 617 18.45 -6.21 -29.33
C GLY A 617 19.01 -6.91 -30.58
N GLU A 618 20.28 -7.32 -30.58
CA GLU A 618 20.93 -8.03 -31.68
C GLU A 618 21.03 -9.54 -31.41
N SER A 619 21.33 -10.34 -32.43
CA SER A 619 21.57 -11.77 -32.23
C SER A 619 22.76 -11.98 -31.29
N VAL A 620 22.60 -12.91 -30.34
CA VAL A 620 23.66 -13.21 -29.38
C VAL A 620 24.87 -13.89 -30.03
N LEU A 621 24.66 -14.60 -31.15
CA LEU A 621 25.70 -15.38 -31.82
C LEU A 621 26.70 -14.47 -32.54
N ASN A 622 27.99 -14.71 -32.29
CA ASN A 622 29.12 -13.91 -32.79
C ASN A 622 29.07 -12.43 -32.35
N GLY A 623 28.26 -12.10 -31.33
CA GLY A 623 28.16 -10.78 -30.72
C GLY A 623 28.89 -10.69 -29.37
N PRO A 624 28.97 -9.49 -28.76
CA PRO A 624 29.66 -9.28 -27.48
C PRO A 624 29.03 -10.08 -26.32
N GLY A 625 27.72 -10.34 -26.37
CA GLY A 625 27.03 -11.14 -25.36
C GLY A 625 27.44 -12.61 -25.32
N GLN A 626 28.02 -13.15 -26.39
CA GLN A 626 28.41 -14.56 -26.45
C GLN A 626 29.46 -14.89 -25.39
N ALA A 627 30.54 -14.10 -25.31
CA ALA A 627 31.64 -14.33 -24.37
C ALA A 627 31.17 -14.24 -22.91
N VAL A 628 30.29 -13.28 -22.60
CA VAL A 628 29.69 -13.10 -21.28
C VAL A 628 28.85 -14.32 -20.88
N LEU A 629 28.06 -14.87 -21.81
CA LEU A 629 27.23 -16.05 -21.56
C LEU A 629 28.06 -17.33 -21.43
N GLU A 630 29.10 -17.51 -22.26
CA GLU A 630 30.04 -18.63 -22.14
C GLU A 630 30.72 -18.65 -20.77
N ALA A 631 31.09 -17.48 -20.24
CA ALA A 631 31.72 -17.34 -18.93
C ALA A 631 30.84 -17.83 -17.76
N VAL A 632 29.51 -17.79 -17.92
CA VAL A 632 28.54 -18.28 -16.90
C VAL A 632 27.95 -19.65 -17.25
N GLY A 633 28.55 -20.35 -18.22
CA GLY A 633 28.25 -21.76 -18.53
C GLY A 633 27.19 -21.99 -19.59
N PHE A 634 26.83 -21.00 -20.40
CA PHE A 634 26.04 -21.24 -21.62
C PHE A 634 26.91 -21.90 -22.70
N TYR A 635 26.28 -22.71 -23.52
CA TYR A 635 26.87 -23.31 -24.72
C TYR A 635 26.06 -22.92 -25.95
N ARG A 636 26.74 -22.90 -27.10
CA ARG A 636 26.10 -22.59 -28.38
C ARG A 636 25.06 -23.66 -28.75
N ASP A 637 23.88 -23.21 -29.16
CA ASP A 637 22.77 -24.00 -29.67
C ASP A 637 22.36 -23.47 -31.06
N TYR A 638 21.43 -24.14 -31.75
CA TYR A 638 21.11 -23.86 -33.15
C TYR A 638 20.71 -22.39 -33.40
N ASP A 639 19.82 -21.83 -32.57
CA ASP A 639 19.27 -20.47 -32.74
C ASP A 639 19.79 -19.46 -31.69
N GLY A 640 20.77 -19.83 -30.85
CA GLY A 640 21.25 -18.96 -29.77
C GLY A 640 22.23 -19.62 -28.81
N MET A 641 22.23 -19.15 -27.56
CA MET A 641 23.04 -19.69 -26.46
C MET A 641 22.11 -20.37 -25.46
N SER A 642 22.39 -21.63 -25.11
CA SER A 642 21.58 -22.42 -24.17
C SER A 642 22.34 -22.69 -22.87
N TRP A 643 21.62 -22.64 -21.76
CA TRP A 643 22.09 -23.09 -20.44
C TRP A 643 21.20 -24.24 -19.97
N ALA A 644 21.81 -25.24 -19.34
CA ALA A 644 21.11 -26.35 -18.72
C ALA A 644 21.77 -26.68 -17.38
N ARG A 645 20.95 -27.05 -16.40
CA ARG A 645 21.39 -27.38 -15.04
C ARG A 645 22.11 -28.72 -14.94
#